data_AF-D0LLR2-F1
#
_entry.id   AF-D0LLR2-F1
#
_cell.length_a   1.000
_cell.length_b   1.000
_cell.length_c   1.000
_cell.angle_alpha   90.00
_cell.angle_beta   90.00
_cell.angle_gamma   90.00
#
_symmetry.space_group_name_H-M   'P 1'
#
loop_
_entity.id
_entity.type
_entity.pdbx_description
1 polymer ?
#
loop_
_entity_poly.entity_id
_entity_poly.type
_entity_poly.pdbx_seq_one_letter_code
_entity_poly.pdbx_strand_id
1 'polypeptide(L)'
;MADLAKAIDSARQVVQRYAPDLVQKAGIWGSPMGKAYLARRIVPEIPEHRVYVEPFAGGARVLFGKPPSPVEVVNDLDPDIAFAFQFAKKLTPEQLTRLRRKSWVGDKAHFQRLAKMPVPEDPVERFYRFAYLTRFSFNCLRRGAMADKLVGVEARFLDKLERYAPRLRDVRVRHSDYQAVIEEFDGPDTFFFLDPPYGGYDADPRSGAGNKDWDEARFGKVLRSIRGKFFCTYGVRGDAALFEKLHVRRWRHASGVGTSRGVGLNTGTTLVATNYDPDKVRRFQVAVSKTVWGSPAGKKRMAKRLAAMLPAHTTYVEPFVGGGAVLFAKEPAAVEAIGDADPEIADAYRILKKLGQADMDALRRMDWVGDKARFERLFDAKPTGDLQKLYRFLYISHFSYARLRNRSFNADASGIKARTPDRIEAFAPRLRKVRIHSGDYEQLVRTYDSAQTVFFFDPPYSGYDANVGEGAFDEERFYALLKSLKGKFLLTYGVRGKLPKLLKQGGFRSHRVRMVRNLRNMRGVQNTRFLTQIVAANYDLVMKGEGAFEVRDSAEPGDAASAAFAKTIPLIKGADPSDERYVLGVVLEPEVVDAQGDIYSADEVRQAAHRFMEEFGGLGLMHQMRVNGQVRVLESFLAPVDFAIGEITVRKGTWLLAVRILSDALWAQVRSGALTGFSIGGSARRVPDDASDNDSSRAPKEPA
;
A
#
# COMPACT_ATOMS: atom_id res chain seq x y z
N MET A 1 32.54 24.29 -4.47
CA MET A 1 31.36 25.03 -3.96
C MET A 1 30.32 25.30 -5.05
N ALA A 2 30.71 25.85 -6.21
CA ALA A 2 29.79 26.07 -7.33
C ALA A 2 29.12 24.79 -7.86
N ASP A 3 29.88 23.69 -7.99
CA ASP A 3 29.33 22.40 -8.45
C ASP A 3 28.39 21.73 -7.44
N LEU A 4 28.63 21.93 -6.14
CA LEU A 4 27.74 21.45 -5.08
C LEU A 4 26.43 22.24 -5.08
N ALA A 5 26.49 23.55 -5.28
CA ALA A 5 25.29 24.37 -5.45
C ALA A 5 24.51 23.97 -6.70
N LYS A 6 25.20 23.70 -7.82
CA LYS A 6 24.60 23.23 -9.08
C LYS A 6 23.97 21.83 -8.94
N ALA A 7 24.63 20.93 -8.21
CA ALA A 7 24.12 19.58 -7.92
C ALA A 7 22.91 19.62 -6.99
N ILE A 8 22.91 20.50 -5.98
CA ILE A 8 21.76 20.72 -5.09
C ILE A 8 20.60 21.34 -5.87
N ASP A 9 20.84 22.30 -6.76
CA ASP A 9 19.79 22.89 -7.58
C ASP A 9 19.25 21.92 -8.63
N SER A 10 20.12 21.09 -9.22
CA SER A 10 19.73 20.01 -10.12
C SER A 10 18.93 18.94 -9.38
N ALA A 11 19.32 18.57 -8.16
CA ALA A 11 18.56 17.65 -7.31
C ALA A 11 17.21 18.26 -6.90
N ARG A 12 17.15 19.55 -6.58
CA ARG A 12 15.88 20.26 -6.30
C ARG A 12 14.98 20.32 -7.53
N GLN A 13 15.54 20.56 -8.72
CA GLN A 13 14.81 20.55 -9.98
C GLN A 13 14.34 19.14 -10.34
N VAL A 14 15.14 18.10 -10.13
CA VAL A 14 14.76 16.69 -10.31
C VAL A 14 13.65 16.30 -9.32
N VAL A 15 13.77 16.66 -8.05
CA VAL A 15 12.70 16.46 -7.06
C VAL A 15 11.44 17.24 -7.44
N GLN A 16 11.53 18.48 -7.90
CA GLN A 16 10.36 19.24 -8.38
C GLN A 16 9.76 18.69 -9.69
N ARG A 17 10.57 18.08 -10.56
CA ARG A 17 10.17 17.57 -11.88
C ARG A 17 9.59 16.16 -11.81
N TYR A 18 10.04 15.33 -10.86
CA TYR A 18 9.60 13.93 -10.70
C TYR A 18 8.76 13.67 -9.43
N ALA A 19 8.74 14.56 -8.44
CA ALA A 19 7.87 14.44 -7.26
C ALA A 19 6.47 15.10 -7.31
N PRO A 20 5.96 15.72 -8.40
CA PRO A 20 4.56 16.19 -8.39
C PRO A 20 3.56 15.03 -8.16
N ASP A 21 3.92 13.83 -8.62
CA ASP A 21 3.06 12.65 -8.56
C ASP A 21 3.38 11.70 -7.38
N LEU A 22 4.59 11.73 -6.83
CA LEU A 22 4.99 10.85 -5.72
C LEU A 22 4.37 11.22 -4.36
N VAL A 23 3.85 12.44 -4.19
CA VAL A 23 3.01 12.82 -3.04
C VAL A 23 1.84 13.68 -3.48
N GLN A 24 0.93 13.13 -4.30
CA GLN A 24 -0.39 13.77 -4.44
C GLN A 24 -1.10 13.80 -3.08
N LYS A 25 -1.14 14.98 -2.46
CA LYS A 25 -1.88 15.23 -1.21
C LYS A 25 -3.37 15.14 -1.50
N ALA A 26 -4.02 14.06 -1.07
CA ALA A 26 -5.45 13.82 -1.27
C ALA A 26 -6.31 14.95 -0.69
N GLY A 27 -7.29 15.45 -1.45
CA GLY A 27 -8.24 16.49 -1.04
C GLY A 27 -8.08 17.85 -1.71
N ILE A 28 -9.15 18.64 -1.65
CA ILE A 28 -9.33 19.88 -2.42
C ILE A 28 -8.50 21.04 -1.85
N TRP A 29 -8.66 21.35 -0.56
CA TRP A 29 -7.94 22.42 0.14
C TRP A 29 -7.08 21.89 1.29
N GLY A 30 -6.27 22.78 1.87
CA GLY A 30 -5.50 22.53 3.10
C GLY A 30 -6.25 22.96 4.34
N SER A 31 -5.77 22.52 5.50
CA SER A 31 -6.21 23.00 6.80
C SER A 31 -4.99 23.24 7.68
N PRO A 32 -5.09 24.11 8.69
CA PRO A 32 -4.10 24.20 9.75
C PRO A 32 -3.80 22.81 10.32
N MET A 33 -2.50 22.48 10.47
CA MET A 33 -2.03 21.18 10.96
C MET A 33 -2.59 19.95 10.19
N GLY A 34 -3.01 20.14 8.94
CA GLY A 34 -3.72 19.14 8.17
C GLY A 34 -2.91 17.83 7.96
N LYS A 35 -3.61 16.70 8.02
CA LYS A 35 -3.03 15.35 7.99
C LYS A 35 -2.66 14.85 6.59
N ALA A 36 -2.21 15.74 5.70
CA ALA A 36 -1.91 15.38 4.32
C ALA A 36 -0.80 14.31 4.20
N TYR A 37 0.23 14.40 5.03
CA TYR A 37 1.31 13.42 5.07
C TYR A 37 0.97 12.19 5.93
N LEU A 38 0.18 12.38 6.98
CA LEU A 38 -0.22 11.31 7.90
C LEU A 38 -1.35 10.44 7.33
N ALA A 39 -2.18 10.95 6.41
CA ALA A 39 -3.29 10.20 5.82
C ALA A 39 -2.84 8.86 5.21
N ARG A 40 -1.67 8.82 4.55
CA ARG A 40 -1.11 7.57 4.00
C ARG A 40 -0.79 6.51 5.06
N ARG A 41 -0.52 6.94 6.30
CA ARG A 41 -0.29 6.04 7.45
C ARG A 41 -1.58 5.73 8.22
N ILE A 42 -2.51 6.69 8.26
CA ILE A 42 -3.80 6.52 8.94
C ILE A 42 -4.70 5.55 8.17
N VAL A 43 -4.84 5.72 6.85
CA VAL A 43 -5.78 4.95 6.01
C VAL A 43 -5.58 3.42 6.13
N PRO A 44 -4.34 2.87 6.10
CA PRO A 44 -4.13 1.44 6.28
C PRO A 44 -4.53 0.89 7.66
N GLU A 45 -4.67 1.73 8.68
CA GLU A 45 -5.02 1.34 10.05
C GLU A 45 -6.51 1.47 10.36
N ILE A 46 -7.29 2.00 9.41
CA ILE A 46 -8.75 2.07 9.52
C ILE A 46 -9.30 0.63 9.49
N PRO A 47 -10.13 0.19 10.45
CA PRO A 47 -10.81 -1.10 10.46
C PRO A 47 -11.99 -1.12 9.46
N GLU A 48 -12.45 -2.33 9.10
CA GLU A 48 -13.68 -2.48 8.33
C GLU A 48 -14.86 -1.73 9.00
N HIS A 49 -15.59 -0.95 8.20
CA HIS A 49 -16.70 -0.11 8.65
C HIS A 49 -17.71 0.12 7.50
N ARG A 50 -18.96 0.39 7.86
CA ARG A 50 -20.03 0.77 6.92
C ARG A 50 -20.26 2.28 6.90
N VAL A 51 -20.16 2.90 8.07
CA VAL A 51 -20.36 4.33 8.29
C VAL A 51 -19.01 4.96 8.61
N TYR A 52 -18.63 6.01 7.89
CA TYR A 52 -17.41 6.77 8.12
C TYR A 52 -17.75 8.21 8.48
N VAL A 53 -17.14 8.74 9.54
CA VAL A 53 -17.44 10.08 10.03
C VAL A 53 -16.13 10.83 10.33
N GLU A 54 -15.99 12.05 9.80
CA GLU A 54 -14.97 13.02 10.24
C GLU A 54 -15.65 14.20 10.94
N PRO A 55 -15.76 14.20 12.27
CA PRO A 55 -16.35 15.30 13.03
C PRO A 55 -15.56 16.62 12.95
N PHE A 56 -14.27 16.55 12.62
CA PHE A 56 -13.32 17.66 12.53
C PHE A 56 -12.64 17.69 11.15
N ALA A 57 -13.43 17.80 10.08
CA ALA A 57 -12.99 17.51 8.73
C ALA A 57 -11.77 18.33 8.27
N GLY A 58 -11.75 19.64 8.51
CA GLY A 58 -10.73 20.54 7.99
C GLY A 58 -10.62 20.43 6.47
N GLY A 59 -9.56 19.75 5.99
CA GLY A 59 -9.36 19.43 4.57
C GLY A 59 -9.80 18.00 4.14
N ALA A 60 -10.40 17.23 5.04
CA ALA A 60 -10.85 15.84 4.90
C ALA A 60 -9.82 14.90 4.27
N ARG A 61 -8.56 15.01 4.70
CA ARG A 61 -7.41 14.30 4.08
C ARG A 61 -7.57 12.78 4.14
N VAL A 62 -8.21 12.27 5.19
CA VAL A 62 -8.40 10.83 5.37
C VAL A 62 -9.57 10.34 4.51
N LEU A 63 -10.70 11.06 4.44
CA LEU A 63 -11.83 10.76 3.55
C LEU A 63 -11.40 10.62 2.09
N PHE A 64 -10.65 11.60 1.58
CA PHE A 64 -10.16 11.57 0.20
C PHE A 64 -9.03 10.56 -0.01
N GLY A 65 -8.30 10.22 1.04
CA GLY A 65 -7.22 9.23 1.00
C GLY A 65 -7.71 7.78 1.09
N LYS A 66 -8.91 7.55 1.64
CA LYS A 66 -9.48 6.21 1.81
C LYS A 66 -10.45 5.83 0.67
N PRO A 67 -10.64 4.52 0.43
CA PRO A 67 -11.73 4.05 -0.43
C PRO A 67 -13.12 4.50 0.07
N PRO A 68 -14.13 4.67 -0.81
CA PRO A 68 -15.49 5.01 -0.38
C PRO A 68 -16.12 3.98 0.54
N SER A 69 -16.91 4.47 1.50
CA SER A 69 -17.78 3.67 2.39
C SER A 69 -19.26 3.92 2.05
N PRO A 70 -20.18 2.98 2.34
CA PRO A 70 -21.60 3.14 2.02
C PRO A 70 -22.26 4.39 2.59
N VAL A 71 -21.85 4.81 3.80
CA VAL A 71 -22.28 6.06 4.40
C VAL A 71 -21.05 6.85 4.83
N GLU A 72 -20.99 8.11 4.44
CA GLU A 72 -19.87 8.99 4.79
C GLU A 72 -20.36 10.36 5.21
N VAL A 73 -19.75 10.89 6.26
CA VAL A 73 -20.12 12.15 6.87
C VAL A 73 -18.86 12.98 7.08
N VAL A 74 -18.91 14.24 6.66
CA VAL A 74 -17.96 15.27 7.08
C VAL A 74 -18.69 16.34 7.86
N ASN A 75 -18.08 16.77 8.94
CA ASN A 75 -18.53 17.88 9.75
C ASN A 75 -17.36 18.80 10.02
N ASP A 76 -17.65 20.09 10.12
CA ASP A 76 -16.73 21.03 10.73
C ASP A 76 -17.53 22.08 11.50
N LEU A 77 -16.94 22.58 12.60
CA LEU A 77 -17.51 23.67 13.37
C LEU A 77 -17.30 25.01 12.65
N ASP A 78 -16.28 25.09 11.79
CA ASP A 78 -16.00 26.26 10.97
C ASP A 78 -17.05 26.39 9.84
N PRO A 79 -17.90 27.45 9.87
CA PRO A 79 -18.98 27.61 8.90
C PRO A 79 -18.47 27.76 7.46
N ASP A 80 -17.25 28.27 7.26
CA ASP A 80 -16.70 28.41 5.92
C ASP A 80 -16.18 27.08 5.36
N ILE A 81 -15.67 26.19 6.21
CA ILE A 81 -15.26 24.84 5.80
C ILE A 81 -16.49 24.00 5.45
N ALA A 82 -17.53 24.04 6.30
CA ALA A 82 -18.77 23.35 6.02
C ALA A 82 -19.45 23.89 4.75
N PHE A 83 -19.48 25.22 4.56
CA PHE A 83 -19.92 25.85 3.33
C PHE A 83 -19.11 25.37 2.12
N ALA A 84 -17.77 25.32 2.21
CA ALA A 84 -16.92 24.91 1.11
C ALA A 84 -17.15 23.46 0.68
N PHE A 85 -17.39 22.55 1.62
CA PHE A 85 -17.80 21.16 1.31
C PHE A 85 -19.17 21.11 0.63
N GLN A 86 -20.16 21.87 1.12
CA GLN A 86 -21.48 21.94 0.49
C GLN A 86 -21.42 22.53 -0.93
N PHE A 87 -20.63 23.59 -1.13
CA PHE A 87 -20.41 24.21 -2.43
C PHE A 87 -19.74 23.22 -3.39
N ALA A 88 -18.64 22.57 -2.99
CA ALA A 88 -17.95 21.60 -3.83
C ALA A 88 -18.83 20.38 -4.17
N LYS A 89 -19.67 19.93 -3.23
CA LYS A 89 -20.66 18.86 -3.44
C LYS A 89 -21.71 19.22 -4.50
N LYS A 90 -22.11 20.49 -4.59
CA LYS A 90 -23.15 20.99 -5.51
C LYS A 90 -22.59 21.81 -6.68
N LEU A 91 -21.30 21.65 -6.98
CA LEU A 91 -20.62 22.44 -7.99
C LEU A 91 -21.24 22.23 -9.37
N THR A 92 -21.61 23.33 -10.02
CA THR A 92 -22.16 23.35 -11.39
C THR A 92 -21.08 23.74 -12.43
N PRO A 93 -21.24 23.33 -13.70
CA PRO A 93 -20.35 23.77 -14.79
C PRO A 93 -20.25 25.29 -14.93
N GLU A 94 -21.34 26.02 -14.69
CA GLU A 94 -21.41 27.48 -14.76
C GLU A 94 -20.59 28.12 -13.64
N GLN A 95 -20.75 27.64 -12.41
CA GLN A 95 -19.95 28.09 -11.26
C GLN A 95 -18.46 27.80 -11.48
N LEU A 96 -18.13 26.62 -11.99
CA LEU A 96 -16.76 26.25 -12.31
C LEU A 96 -16.16 27.15 -13.40
N THR A 97 -16.95 27.51 -14.42
CA THR A 97 -16.54 28.48 -15.45
C THR A 97 -16.29 29.87 -14.86
N ARG A 98 -17.13 30.33 -13.93
CA ARG A 98 -16.89 31.58 -13.19
C ARG A 98 -15.59 31.52 -12.37
N LEU A 99 -15.30 30.39 -11.72
CA LEU A 99 -14.05 30.19 -10.97
C LEU A 99 -12.81 30.17 -11.88
N ARG A 100 -12.91 29.66 -13.11
CA ARG A 100 -11.82 29.70 -14.11
C ARG A 100 -11.45 31.11 -14.56
N ARG A 101 -12.38 32.06 -14.47
CA ARG A 101 -12.13 33.47 -14.80
C ARG A 101 -11.48 34.27 -13.65
N LYS A 102 -11.28 33.65 -12.48
CA LYS A 102 -10.63 34.28 -11.33
C LYS A 102 -9.11 34.14 -11.39
N SER A 103 -8.40 35.06 -10.72
CA SER A 103 -6.95 34.99 -10.60
C SER A 103 -6.55 33.99 -9.52
N TRP A 104 -5.90 32.89 -9.89
CA TRP A 104 -5.37 31.91 -8.93
C TRP A 104 -3.88 32.08 -8.66
N VAL A 105 -3.35 33.28 -8.96
CA VAL A 105 -1.95 33.64 -8.73
C VAL A 105 -1.83 34.38 -7.40
N GLY A 106 -0.82 34.03 -6.61
CA GLY A 106 -0.55 34.69 -5.34
C GLY A 106 -0.16 36.16 -5.53
N ASP A 107 -0.95 37.07 -4.98
CA ASP A 107 -0.70 38.51 -4.97
C ASP A 107 -1.02 39.09 -3.58
N LYS A 108 -0.08 39.84 -3.00
CA LYS A 108 -0.22 40.38 -1.64
C LYS A 108 -1.36 41.39 -1.54
N ALA A 109 -1.49 42.27 -2.53
CA ALA A 109 -2.54 43.29 -2.52
C ALA A 109 -3.93 42.64 -2.65
N HIS A 110 -4.09 41.68 -3.55
CA HIS A 110 -5.31 40.90 -3.71
C HIS A 110 -5.65 40.09 -2.47
N PHE A 111 -4.66 39.42 -1.88
CA PHE A 111 -4.83 38.69 -0.62
C PHE A 111 -5.36 39.61 0.48
N GLN A 112 -4.76 40.79 0.68
CA GLN A 112 -5.22 41.77 1.68
C GLN A 112 -6.63 42.27 1.39
N ARG A 113 -6.98 42.52 0.12
CA ARG A 113 -8.35 42.88 -0.28
C ARG A 113 -9.33 41.78 0.11
N LEU A 114 -9.07 40.52 -0.25
CA LEU A 114 -9.94 39.39 0.10
C LEU A 114 -10.04 39.16 1.61
N ALA A 115 -8.94 39.34 2.35
CA ALA A 115 -8.91 39.14 3.79
C ALA A 115 -9.76 40.18 4.54
N LYS A 116 -9.74 41.45 4.08
CA LYS A 116 -10.55 42.54 4.66
C LYS A 116 -11.99 42.57 4.15
N MET A 117 -12.26 41.93 3.01
CA MET A 117 -13.60 41.84 2.44
C MET A 117 -14.54 41.06 3.38
N PRO A 118 -15.77 41.55 3.64
CA PRO A 118 -16.82 40.77 4.28
C PRO A 118 -17.08 39.46 3.53
N VAL A 119 -17.69 38.47 4.21
CA VAL A 119 -18.03 37.20 3.56
C VAL A 119 -19.06 37.47 2.45
N PRO A 120 -18.76 37.18 1.17
CA PRO A 120 -19.70 37.43 0.07
C PRO A 120 -20.96 36.56 0.19
N GLU A 121 -22.09 37.11 -0.25
CA GLU A 121 -23.34 36.36 -0.40
C GLU A 121 -23.32 35.44 -1.63
N ASP A 122 -22.69 35.89 -2.74
CA ASP A 122 -22.54 35.06 -3.93
C ASP A 122 -21.69 33.81 -3.62
N PRO A 123 -22.21 32.59 -3.85
CA PRO A 123 -21.51 31.37 -3.46
C PRO A 123 -20.15 31.17 -4.15
N VAL A 124 -20.00 31.65 -5.40
CA VAL A 124 -18.74 31.53 -6.15
C VAL A 124 -17.69 32.48 -5.57
N GLU A 125 -18.06 33.73 -5.27
CA GLU A 125 -17.16 34.69 -4.64
C GLU A 125 -16.79 34.25 -3.22
N ARG A 126 -17.75 33.74 -2.46
CA ARG A 126 -17.51 33.20 -1.11
C ARG A 126 -16.52 32.03 -1.13
N PHE A 127 -16.75 31.09 -2.04
CA PHE A 127 -15.87 29.93 -2.21
C PHE A 127 -14.48 30.34 -2.72
N TYR A 128 -14.41 31.25 -3.69
CA TYR A 128 -13.15 31.80 -4.19
C TYR A 128 -12.34 32.47 -3.08
N ARG A 129 -12.97 33.36 -2.29
CA ARG A 129 -12.36 33.99 -1.13
C ARG A 129 -11.81 32.95 -0.16
N PHE A 130 -12.63 31.96 0.23
CA PHE A 130 -12.22 30.87 1.11
C PHE A 130 -11.01 30.11 0.56
N ALA A 131 -11.08 29.65 -0.67
CA ALA A 131 -10.06 28.83 -1.32
C ALA A 131 -8.73 29.58 -1.48
N TYR A 132 -8.81 30.83 -1.94
CA TYR A 132 -7.65 31.71 -2.13
C TYR A 132 -6.94 31.98 -0.80
N LEU A 133 -7.70 32.44 0.21
CA LEU A 133 -7.12 32.71 1.53
C LEU A 133 -6.54 31.44 2.16
N THR A 134 -7.18 30.29 2.01
CA THR A 134 -6.66 29.01 2.52
C THR A 134 -5.33 28.61 1.84
N ARG A 135 -5.20 28.86 0.55
CA ARG A 135 -3.99 28.50 -0.22
C ARG A 135 -2.81 29.43 0.08
N PHE A 136 -3.08 30.71 0.27
CA PHE A 136 -2.05 31.75 0.32
C PHE A 136 -1.76 32.31 1.72
N SER A 137 -2.59 32.00 2.72
CA SER A 137 -2.29 32.32 4.12
C SER A 137 -1.19 31.41 4.68
N PHE A 138 -0.40 31.95 5.61
CA PHE A 138 0.49 31.14 6.43
C PHE A 138 -0.30 30.05 7.15
N ASN A 139 0.19 28.80 7.10
CA ASN A 139 -0.45 27.63 7.71
C ASN A 139 -1.95 27.43 7.39
N CYS A 140 -2.44 27.93 6.25
CA CYS A 140 -3.86 27.85 5.88
C CYS A 140 -4.81 28.52 6.88
N LEU A 141 -4.35 29.47 7.69
CA LEU A 141 -5.13 30.11 8.76
C LEU A 141 -6.23 31.07 8.23
N ARG A 142 -6.24 31.36 6.92
CA ARG A 142 -7.17 32.31 6.25
C ARG A 142 -7.14 33.74 6.81
N ARG A 143 -6.11 34.07 7.60
CA ARG A 143 -5.87 35.38 8.24
C ARG A 143 -4.38 35.70 8.26
N GLY A 144 -4.03 36.91 8.68
CA GLY A 144 -2.65 37.38 8.77
C GLY A 144 -2.11 37.84 7.41
N ALA A 145 -0.81 37.63 7.18
CA ALA A 145 -0.14 38.00 5.94
C ALA A 145 0.12 36.79 5.03
N MET A 146 0.23 37.05 3.72
CA MET A 146 0.69 36.09 2.74
C MET A 146 2.23 36.03 2.75
N ALA A 147 2.79 34.82 2.75
CA ALA A 147 4.24 34.62 2.75
C ALA A 147 4.86 34.97 1.37
N ASP A 148 6.02 35.62 1.39
CA ASP A 148 6.71 36.11 0.18
C ASP A 148 6.96 35.02 -0.87
N LYS A 149 7.32 33.82 -0.42
CA LYS A 149 7.53 32.65 -1.29
C LYS A 149 6.31 32.20 -2.09
N LEU A 150 5.13 32.75 -1.81
CA LEU A 150 3.89 32.41 -2.52
C LEU A 150 3.49 33.48 -3.56
N VAL A 151 4.18 34.62 -3.59
CA VAL A 151 3.90 35.68 -4.57
C VAL A 151 4.25 35.18 -5.98
N GLY A 152 3.36 35.41 -6.95
CA GLY A 152 3.50 34.92 -8.32
C GLY A 152 3.22 33.41 -8.48
N VAL A 153 2.98 32.67 -7.40
CA VAL A 153 2.71 31.22 -7.49
C VAL A 153 1.27 30.98 -7.89
N GLU A 154 1.07 30.26 -9.00
CA GLU A 154 -0.24 29.81 -9.43
C GLU A 154 -0.74 28.60 -8.62
N ALA A 155 -1.99 28.64 -8.19
CA ALA A 155 -2.63 27.57 -7.44
C ALA A 155 -3.33 26.57 -8.37
N ARG A 156 -2.94 25.29 -8.28
CA ARG A 156 -3.65 24.14 -8.88
C ARG A 156 -4.96 23.79 -8.17
N PHE A 157 -5.71 24.80 -7.73
CA PHE A 157 -6.90 24.59 -6.92
C PHE A 157 -8.05 24.02 -7.75
N LEU A 158 -8.24 24.53 -8.98
CA LEU A 158 -9.30 24.08 -9.89
C LEU A 158 -9.11 22.61 -10.29
N ASP A 159 -7.88 22.20 -10.64
CA ASP A 159 -7.57 20.79 -10.94
C ASP A 159 -8.00 19.85 -9.80
N LYS A 160 -7.77 20.27 -8.56
CA LYS A 160 -8.15 19.49 -7.38
C LYS A 160 -9.66 19.51 -7.16
N LEU A 161 -10.29 20.66 -7.35
CA LEU A 161 -11.73 20.78 -7.21
C LEU A 161 -12.44 19.86 -8.21
N GLU A 162 -12.08 19.92 -9.50
CA GLU A 162 -12.65 19.08 -10.55
C GLU A 162 -12.43 17.58 -10.28
N ARG A 163 -11.25 17.22 -9.79
CA ARG A 163 -10.91 15.83 -9.48
C ARG A 163 -11.65 15.27 -8.28
N TYR A 164 -11.82 16.05 -7.21
CA TYR A 164 -12.31 15.55 -5.92
C TYR A 164 -13.77 15.95 -5.62
N ALA A 165 -14.35 16.96 -6.27
CA ALA A 165 -15.75 17.32 -6.09
C ALA A 165 -16.73 16.16 -6.38
N PRO A 166 -16.56 15.35 -7.46
CA PRO A 166 -17.46 14.22 -7.73
C PRO A 166 -17.54 13.21 -6.58
N ARG A 167 -16.46 13.07 -5.80
CA ARG A 167 -16.37 12.17 -4.65
C ARG A 167 -17.30 12.57 -3.49
N LEU A 168 -17.69 13.84 -3.42
CA LEU A 168 -18.55 14.40 -2.37
C LEU A 168 -20.05 14.21 -2.64
N ARG A 169 -20.44 13.75 -3.84
CA ARG A 169 -21.85 13.62 -4.26
C ARG A 169 -22.70 12.84 -3.25
N ASP A 170 -22.15 11.79 -2.67
CA ASP A 170 -22.84 10.92 -1.71
C ASP A 170 -22.44 11.19 -0.25
N VAL A 171 -21.54 12.15 -0.01
CA VAL A 171 -21.06 12.49 1.34
C VAL A 171 -22.04 13.42 2.04
N ARG A 172 -22.46 13.09 3.25
CA ARG A 172 -23.28 13.97 4.10
C ARG A 172 -22.38 15.05 4.68
N VAL A 173 -22.73 16.32 4.46
CA VAL A 173 -21.98 17.46 5.00
C VAL A 173 -22.80 18.08 6.13
N ARG A 174 -22.18 18.27 7.29
CA ARG A 174 -22.75 18.84 8.51
C ARG A 174 -21.99 20.11 8.92
N HIS A 175 -22.68 20.94 9.69
CA HIS A 175 -22.13 22.10 10.39
C HIS A 175 -22.74 22.11 11.79
N SER A 176 -22.08 21.42 12.72
CA SER A 176 -22.57 21.20 14.07
C SER A 176 -21.40 20.95 15.02
N ASP A 177 -21.67 21.06 16.32
CA ASP A 177 -20.75 20.58 17.35
C ASP A 177 -20.42 19.09 17.13
N TYR A 178 -19.15 18.74 17.35
CA TYR A 178 -18.62 17.40 17.08
C TYR A 178 -19.34 16.31 17.88
N GLN A 179 -19.79 16.61 19.11
CA GLN A 179 -20.45 15.65 19.98
C GLN A 179 -21.80 15.25 19.38
N ALA A 180 -22.60 16.23 18.94
CA ALA A 180 -23.89 15.96 18.32
C ALA A 180 -23.76 15.09 17.06
N VAL A 181 -22.70 15.31 16.25
CA VAL A 181 -22.44 14.48 15.07
C VAL A 181 -21.95 13.08 15.46
N ILE A 182 -21.13 12.95 16.50
CA ILE A 182 -20.73 11.64 17.01
C ILE A 182 -21.97 10.89 17.49
N GLU A 183 -22.84 11.51 18.28
CA GLU A 183 -24.08 10.91 18.80
C GLU A 183 -25.06 10.53 17.68
N GLU A 184 -25.22 11.36 16.64
CA GLU A 184 -26.09 11.08 15.47
C GLU A 184 -25.66 9.79 14.74
N PHE A 185 -24.36 9.54 14.63
CA PHE A 185 -23.81 8.48 13.77
C PHE A 185 -23.18 7.31 14.52
N ASP A 186 -23.09 7.35 15.85
CA ASP A 186 -22.41 6.32 16.63
C ASP A 186 -23.18 4.98 16.64
N GLY A 187 -22.46 3.92 16.29
CA GLY A 187 -22.97 2.57 16.21
C GLY A 187 -21.85 1.56 15.95
N PRO A 188 -22.14 0.25 16.08
CA PRO A 188 -21.11 -0.80 16.00
C PRO A 188 -20.39 -0.88 14.65
N ASP A 189 -21.02 -0.42 13.57
CA ASP A 189 -20.47 -0.39 12.22
C ASP A 189 -19.84 0.97 11.82
N THR A 190 -19.74 1.90 12.77
CA THR A 190 -19.23 3.26 12.54
C THR A 190 -17.75 3.36 12.85
N PHE A 191 -17.02 4.04 11.97
CA PHE A 191 -15.65 4.47 12.19
C PHE A 191 -15.54 5.99 12.19
N PHE A 192 -14.95 6.54 13.25
CA PHE A 192 -14.66 7.96 13.40
C PHE A 192 -13.17 8.24 13.18
N PHE A 193 -12.86 9.19 12.31
CA PHE A 193 -11.55 9.84 12.29
C PHE A 193 -11.64 11.16 13.04
N LEU A 194 -10.90 11.28 14.14
CA LEU A 194 -10.95 12.40 15.07
C LEU A 194 -9.63 13.18 15.01
N ASP A 195 -9.71 14.44 14.56
CA ASP A 195 -8.56 15.37 14.55
C ASP A 195 -8.94 16.72 15.18
N PRO A 196 -9.29 16.70 16.49
CA PRO A 196 -9.74 17.88 17.22
C PRO A 196 -8.63 18.95 17.35
N PRO A 197 -8.96 20.14 17.88
CA PRO A 197 -7.97 21.05 18.45
C PRO A 197 -7.11 20.38 19.54
N TYR A 198 -5.81 20.71 19.59
CA TYR A 198 -4.84 20.06 20.48
C TYR A 198 -4.56 20.93 21.71
N GLY A 199 -4.91 20.48 22.91
CA GLY A 199 -4.61 21.16 24.18
C GLY A 199 -3.13 21.49 24.34
N GLY A 200 -2.84 22.65 24.94
CA GLY A 200 -1.47 23.14 25.13
C GLY A 200 -0.76 23.68 23.88
N TYR A 201 -1.50 23.92 22.79
CA TYR A 201 -1.02 24.58 21.56
C TYR A 201 -1.86 25.81 21.20
N ASP A 202 -1.21 26.90 20.77
CA ASP A 202 -1.89 28.16 20.40
C ASP A 202 -2.47 28.18 18.98
N ALA A 203 -2.41 27.06 18.25
CA ALA A 203 -2.36 27.07 16.79
C ALA A 203 -3.62 26.59 16.04
N ASP A 204 -4.75 26.32 16.69
CA ASP A 204 -5.96 25.88 15.98
C ASP A 204 -7.01 27.00 15.84
N PRO A 205 -7.18 27.59 14.63
CA PRO A 205 -8.16 28.64 14.39
C PRO A 205 -9.57 28.12 14.04
N ARG A 206 -9.82 26.79 14.02
CA ARG A 206 -11.13 26.22 13.66
C ARG A 206 -12.22 26.50 14.71
N SER A 207 -11.81 26.73 15.96
CA SER A 207 -12.64 27.38 16.97
C SER A 207 -12.46 28.89 16.81
N GLY A 208 -13.57 29.63 16.68
CA GLY A 208 -13.61 31.09 16.42
C GLY A 208 -12.84 31.99 17.42
N ALA A 209 -12.17 31.42 18.42
CA ALA A 209 -11.28 32.09 19.36
C ALA A 209 -9.99 31.29 19.65
N GLY A 210 -9.44 30.54 18.69
CA GLY A 210 -8.28 29.70 18.98
C GLY A 210 -8.63 28.56 19.95
N ASN A 211 -7.63 27.83 20.41
CA ASN A 211 -7.76 26.72 21.36
C ASN A 211 -8.28 27.13 22.76
N LYS A 212 -8.72 28.39 22.95
CA LYS A 212 -9.09 28.98 24.24
C LYS A 212 -10.35 28.36 24.84
N ASP A 213 -11.31 27.98 24.00
CA ASP A 213 -12.58 27.37 24.43
C ASP A 213 -12.60 25.85 24.22
N TRP A 214 -11.44 25.24 23.98
CA TRP A 214 -11.35 23.79 23.79
C TRP A 214 -11.41 23.07 25.14
N ASP A 215 -12.54 22.40 25.40
CA ASP A 215 -12.75 21.60 26.60
C ASP A 215 -12.23 20.16 26.40
N GLU A 216 -10.99 19.93 26.80
CA GLU A 216 -10.36 18.60 26.80
C GLU A 216 -11.16 17.60 27.64
N ALA A 217 -11.66 18.00 28.82
CA ALA A 217 -12.39 17.11 29.72
C ALA A 217 -13.70 16.60 29.09
N ARG A 218 -14.45 17.49 28.42
CA ARG A 218 -15.63 17.13 27.63
C ARG A 218 -15.26 16.20 26.49
N PHE A 219 -14.21 16.50 25.73
CA PHE A 219 -13.78 15.62 24.63
C PHE A 219 -13.40 14.22 25.12
N GLY A 220 -12.69 14.11 26.24
CA GLY A 220 -12.36 12.83 26.87
C GLY A 220 -13.60 12.04 27.30
N LYS A 221 -14.65 12.71 27.82
CA LYS A 221 -15.94 12.05 28.13
C LYS A 221 -16.60 11.50 26.86
N VAL A 222 -16.62 12.28 25.78
CA VAL A 222 -17.18 11.84 24.48
C VAL A 222 -16.38 10.67 23.90
N LEU A 223 -15.05 10.71 23.93
CA LEU A 223 -14.22 9.60 23.45
C LEU A 223 -14.56 8.26 24.13
N ARG A 224 -14.82 8.31 25.44
CA ARG A 224 -15.16 7.13 26.24
C ARG A 224 -16.58 6.62 25.99
N SER A 225 -17.49 7.44 25.45
CA SER A 225 -18.86 7.02 25.15
C SER A 225 -19.04 6.43 23.76
N ILE A 226 -18.05 6.53 22.86
CA ILE A 226 -18.14 6.02 21.48
C ILE A 226 -18.23 4.48 21.49
N ARG A 227 -19.32 3.94 20.95
CA ARG A 227 -19.54 2.49 20.76
C ARG A 227 -18.87 1.96 19.49
N GLY A 228 -18.80 2.80 18.45
CA GLY A 228 -18.06 2.52 17.22
C GLY A 228 -16.55 2.48 17.42
N LYS A 229 -15.80 2.39 16.33
CA LYS A 229 -14.33 2.45 16.37
C LYS A 229 -13.84 3.86 16.07
N PHE A 230 -12.76 4.29 16.68
CA PHE A 230 -12.16 5.58 16.32
C PHE A 230 -10.64 5.54 16.21
N PHE A 231 -10.14 6.44 15.37
CA PHE A 231 -8.73 6.80 15.29
C PHE A 231 -8.60 8.29 15.57
N CYS A 232 -7.97 8.62 16.69
CA CYS A 232 -7.78 9.99 17.14
C CYS A 232 -6.32 10.41 16.98
N THR A 233 -6.07 11.54 16.32
CA THR A 233 -4.76 12.20 16.32
C THR A 233 -4.76 13.37 17.30
N TYR A 234 -3.70 13.49 18.10
CA TYR A 234 -3.59 14.52 19.12
C TYR A 234 -2.18 15.08 19.31
N GLY A 235 -2.07 16.23 19.97
CA GLY A 235 -0.81 16.86 20.34
C GLY A 235 -0.17 16.19 21.57
N VAL A 236 1.14 16.36 21.76
CA VAL A 236 1.86 15.76 22.91
C VAL A 236 1.83 16.62 24.18
N ARG A 237 1.36 17.87 24.08
CA ARG A 237 1.26 18.81 25.22
C ARG A 237 -0.11 18.81 25.93
N GLY A 238 -1.09 18.10 25.38
CA GLY A 238 -2.43 18.01 25.98
C GLY A 238 -2.47 17.00 27.12
N ASP A 239 -3.63 16.89 27.77
CA ASP A 239 -3.81 16.02 28.93
C ASP A 239 -3.71 14.53 28.54
N ALA A 240 -2.75 13.83 29.14
CA ALA A 240 -2.54 12.40 28.90
C ALA A 240 -3.70 11.54 29.41
N ALA A 241 -4.48 12.01 30.41
CA ALA A 241 -5.62 11.29 30.98
C ALA A 241 -6.78 11.13 29.98
N LEU A 242 -6.81 11.91 28.90
CA LEU A 242 -7.79 11.77 27.82
C LEU A 242 -7.78 10.38 27.19
N PHE A 243 -6.62 9.75 27.14
CA PHE A 243 -6.41 8.49 26.44
C PHE A 243 -6.17 7.30 27.37
N GLU A 244 -6.53 7.43 28.65
CA GLU A 244 -6.49 6.31 29.59
C GLU A 244 -7.34 5.15 29.05
N LYS A 245 -6.81 3.92 29.15
CA LYS A 245 -7.44 2.68 28.66
C LYS A 245 -7.59 2.57 27.13
N LEU A 246 -6.96 3.47 26.36
CA LEU A 246 -6.87 3.37 24.90
C LEU A 246 -5.51 2.83 24.44
N HIS A 247 -5.45 2.39 23.18
CA HIS A 247 -4.18 2.05 22.54
C HIS A 247 -3.48 3.32 22.04
N VAL A 248 -2.48 3.79 22.77
CA VAL A 248 -1.76 5.03 22.48
C VAL A 248 -0.38 4.77 21.88
N ARG A 249 -0.06 5.44 20.77
CA ARG A 249 1.24 5.38 20.09
C ARG A 249 1.75 6.78 19.78
N ARG A 250 3.08 6.96 19.84
CA ARG A 250 3.75 8.21 19.43
C ARG A 250 4.26 8.08 18.00
N TRP A 251 3.77 8.92 17.09
CA TRP A 251 4.16 8.91 15.69
C TRP A 251 5.05 10.09 15.34
N ARG A 252 6.30 9.79 14.98
CA ARG A 252 7.21 10.76 14.38
C ARG A 252 6.92 10.93 12.89
N HIS A 253 6.94 12.17 12.43
CA HIS A 253 6.70 12.55 11.04
C HIS A 253 7.41 13.86 10.71
N ALA A 254 7.65 14.15 9.44
CA ALA A 254 8.15 15.46 9.03
C ALA A 254 7.09 16.54 9.35
N SER A 255 7.45 17.54 10.15
CA SER A 255 6.54 18.62 10.53
C SER A 255 6.50 19.71 9.47
N GLY A 256 5.30 20.22 9.18
CA GLY A 256 5.10 21.36 8.28
C GLY A 256 5.09 22.72 8.99
N VAL A 257 5.27 22.75 10.31
CA VAL A 257 5.16 23.96 11.13
C VAL A 257 6.57 24.54 11.36
N GLY A 258 6.92 25.55 10.55
CA GLY A 258 7.95 26.54 10.87
C GLY A 258 9.41 26.24 10.53
N THR A 259 9.80 26.42 9.26
CA THR A 259 11.12 26.97 8.90
C THR A 259 11.07 28.49 9.10
N SER A 260 11.35 28.97 10.30
CA SER A 260 11.61 30.41 10.55
C SER A 260 13.07 30.69 10.88
N ARG A 261 13.95 29.67 10.97
CA ARG A 261 15.37 29.83 11.34
C ARG A 261 16.38 29.04 10.49
N GLY A 262 16.00 28.56 9.30
CA GLY A 262 16.99 27.99 8.36
C GLY A 262 17.69 26.69 8.78
N VAL A 263 17.18 25.95 9.77
CA VAL A 263 17.77 24.67 10.20
C VAL A 263 16.82 23.51 9.87
N GLY A 264 17.21 22.65 8.92
CA GLY A 264 16.75 21.25 8.75
C GLY A 264 15.25 20.92 8.63
N LEU A 265 14.96 19.67 8.24
CA LEU A 265 13.62 19.09 8.32
C LEU A 265 13.27 18.80 9.80
N ASN A 266 12.48 19.66 10.44
CA ASN A 266 12.02 19.41 11.81
C ASN A 266 11.09 18.18 11.86
N THR A 267 11.39 17.23 12.74
CA THR A 267 10.51 16.09 13.04
C THR A 267 9.47 16.47 14.08
N GLY A 268 8.18 16.30 13.74
CA GLY A 268 7.06 16.46 14.65
C GLY A 268 6.64 15.12 15.26
N THR A 269 6.09 15.16 16.47
CA THR A 269 5.48 13.98 17.12
C THR A 269 3.98 14.22 17.32
N THR A 270 3.17 13.28 16.85
CA THR A 270 1.71 13.24 17.05
C THR A 270 1.37 12.02 17.90
N LEU A 271 0.49 12.19 18.88
CA LEU A 271 -0.15 11.09 19.59
C LEU A 271 -1.23 10.49 18.71
N VAL A 272 -1.29 9.17 18.66
CA VAL A 272 -2.35 8.41 18.02
C VAL A 272 -3.02 7.56 19.09
N ALA A 273 -4.33 7.69 19.23
CA ALA A 273 -5.13 6.91 20.17
C ALA A 273 -6.27 6.18 19.43
N THR A 274 -6.43 4.89 19.70
CA THR A 274 -7.53 4.07 19.16
C THR A 274 -8.22 3.30 20.28
N ASN A 275 -9.53 3.09 20.17
CA ASN A 275 -10.29 2.17 21.05
C ASN A 275 -10.32 0.72 20.54
N TYR A 276 -9.47 0.41 19.55
CA TYR A 276 -9.27 -0.91 19.00
C TYR A 276 -7.77 -1.21 18.88
N ASP A 277 -7.42 -2.50 18.92
CA ASP A 277 -6.05 -2.96 18.73
C ASP A 277 -5.72 -3.00 17.22
N PRO A 278 -4.90 -2.07 16.69
CA PRO A 278 -4.62 -1.94 15.26
C PRO A 278 -3.94 -3.17 14.64
N ASP A 279 -3.34 -4.03 15.46
CA ASP A 279 -2.68 -5.27 15.00
C ASP A 279 -3.65 -6.45 14.92
N LYS A 280 -4.78 -6.39 15.65
CA LYS A 280 -5.81 -7.45 15.68
C LYS A 280 -7.02 -7.16 14.80
N VAL A 281 -7.24 -5.91 14.35
CA VAL A 281 -8.43 -5.60 13.54
C VAL A 281 -8.32 -6.11 12.11
N ARG A 282 -9.45 -6.57 11.58
CA ARG A 282 -9.61 -6.69 10.14
C ARG A 282 -9.60 -5.28 9.53
N ARG A 283 -8.46 -4.92 8.93
CA ARG A 283 -8.25 -3.63 8.26
C ARG A 283 -9.29 -3.41 7.17
N PHE A 284 -9.68 -2.16 6.95
CA PHE A 284 -10.48 -1.66 5.85
C PHE A 284 -9.72 -1.90 4.55
N GLN A 285 -9.76 -3.15 4.11
CA GLN A 285 -9.43 -3.49 2.76
C GLN A 285 -10.65 -3.05 1.95
N VAL A 286 -10.39 -2.35 0.83
CA VAL A 286 -11.36 -2.19 -0.25
C VAL A 286 -12.15 -3.49 -0.31
N ALA A 287 -13.47 -3.42 -0.26
CA ALA A 287 -14.27 -4.53 -0.71
C ALA A 287 -13.83 -4.77 -2.15
N VAL A 288 -12.81 -5.62 -2.34
CA VAL A 288 -12.31 -6.02 -3.64
C VAL A 288 -13.58 -6.46 -4.33
N SER A 289 -14.01 -5.71 -5.35
CA SER A 289 -15.28 -6.00 -6.00
C SER A 289 -15.17 -7.45 -6.42
N LYS A 290 -15.94 -8.30 -5.74
CA LYS A 290 -15.94 -9.70 -6.07
C LYS A 290 -16.55 -9.69 -7.46
N THR A 291 -15.81 -10.19 -8.46
CA THR A 291 -16.40 -10.58 -9.75
C THR A 291 -17.59 -11.51 -9.51
N VAL A 292 -18.37 -11.79 -10.56
CA VAL A 292 -19.64 -12.55 -10.48
C VAL A 292 -19.57 -13.74 -9.50
N TRP A 293 -18.52 -14.57 -9.59
CA TRP A 293 -18.16 -15.58 -8.57
C TRP A 293 -16.67 -15.56 -8.22
N GLY A 294 -16.27 -16.23 -7.14
CA GLY A 294 -14.86 -16.43 -6.79
C GLY A 294 -14.29 -17.68 -7.44
N SER A 295 -13.08 -17.61 -7.98
CA SER A 295 -12.29 -18.78 -8.36
C SER A 295 -11.20 -19.06 -7.32
N PRO A 296 -10.77 -20.33 -7.16
CA PRO A 296 -9.53 -20.65 -6.48
C PRO A 296 -8.37 -19.84 -7.08
N ALA A 297 -7.49 -19.30 -6.24
CA ALA A 297 -6.36 -18.44 -6.66
C ALA A 297 -6.71 -17.18 -7.48
N GLY A 298 -7.97 -16.75 -7.51
CA GLY A 298 -8.42 -15.63 -8.35
C GLY A 298 -7.69 -14.31 -8.10
N LYS A 299 -7.31 -13.62 -9.17
CA LYS A 299 -6.46 -12.41 -9.15
C LYS A 299 -7.16 -11.11 -8.77
N LYS A 300 -8.27 -11.17 -8.05
CA LYS A 300 -9.14 -10.00 -7.78
C LYS A 300 -8.41 -8.84 -7.09
N ARG A 301 -7.45 -9.14 -6.20
CA ARG A 301 -6.61 -8.12 -5.53
C ARG A 301 -5.61 -7.45 -6.47
N MET A 302 -5.16 -8.16 -7.50
CA MET A 302 -4.17 -7.68 -8.47
C MET A 302 -4.81 -7.19 -9.77
N ALA A 303 -6.09 -7.46 -9.99
CA ALA A 303 -6.75 -7.29 -11.28
C ALA A 303 -6.53 -5.91 -11.91
N LYS A 304 -6.73 -4.82 -11.15
CA LYS A 304 -6.47 -3.46 -11.64
C LYS A 304 -5.02 -3.22 -12.04
N ARG A 305 -4.08 -3.82 -11.32
CA ARG A 305 -2.65 -3.67 -11.61
C ARG A 305 -2.23 -4.52 -12.80
N LEU A 306 -2.72 -5.76 -12.90
CA LEU A 306 -2.51 -6.62 -14.06
C LEU A 306 -3.12 -5.98 -15.32
N ALA A 307 -4.32 -5.43 -15.22
CA ALA A 307 -4.95 -4.66 -16.29
C ALA A 307 -4.11 -3.45 -16.72
N ALA A 308 -3.51 -2.73 -15.77
CA ALA A 308 -2.62 -1.60 -16.06
C ALA A 308 -1.26 -2.00 -16.66
N MET A 309 -0.86 -3.27 -16.56
CA MET A 309 0.35 -3.81 -17.22
C MET A 309 0.08 -4.23 -18.67
N LEU A 310 -1.18 -4.39 -19.07
CA LEU A 310 -1.52 -4.78 -20.45
C LEU A 310 -1.09 -3.65 -21.41
N PRO A 311 -0.40 -3.96 -22.51
CA PRO A 311 -0.07 -2.98 -23.55
C PRO A 311 -1.33 -2.49 -24.25
N ALA A 312 -1.20 -1.43 -25.05
CA ALA A 312 -2.27 -1.01 -25.95
C ALA A 312 -2.67 -2.17 -26.89
N HIS A 313 -3.97 -2.39 -27.06
CA HIS A 313 -4.50 -3.52 -27.81
C HIS A 313 -5.92 -3.22 -28.33
N THR A 314 -6.29 -3.85 -29.45
CA THR A 314 -7.66 -3.84 -29.99
C THR A 314 -8.38 -5.17 -29.75
N THR A 315 -7.62 -6.25 -29.55
CA THR A 315 -8.12 -7.59 -29.28
C THR A 315 -7.59 -8.08 -27.93
N TYR A 316 -8.48 -8.50 -27.03
CA TYR A 316 -8.15 -9.06 -25.73
C TYR A 316 -8.62 -10.52 -25.63
N VAL A 317 -7.75 -11.40 -25.15
CA VAL A 317 -8.08 -12.82 -25.00
C VAL A 317 -7.66 -13.33 -23.62
N GLU A 318 -8.58 -13.98 -22.91
CA GLU A 318 -8.33 -14.60 -21.59
C GLU A 318 -8.72 -16.10 -21.64
N PRO A 319 -7.80 -17.01 -22.02
CA PRO A 319 -8.09 -18.43 -22.24
C PRO A 319 -8.28 -19.29 -20.98
N PHE A 320 -7.95 -18.74 -19.82
CA PHE A 320 -8.10 -19.37 -18.51
C PHE A 320 -8.91 -18.44 -17.60
N VAL A 321 -10.13 -18.11 -18.03
CA VAL A 321 -10.86 -16.97 -17.48
C VAL A 321 -11.22 -17.14 -16.00
N GLY A 322 -11.59 -18.35 -15.56
CA GLY A 322 -12.11 -18.58 -14.22
C GLY A 322 -13.16 -17.54 -13.83
N GLY A 323 -12.84 -16.70 -12.84
CA GLY A 323 -13.73 -15.62 -12.36
C GLY A 323 -13.66 -14.30 -13.14
N GLY A 324 -12.86 -14.18 -14.20
CA GLY A 324 -12.79 -13.03 -15.13
C GLY A 324 -12.23 -11.74 -14.51
N ALA A 325 -11.36 -11.85 -13.51
CA ALA A 325 -10.93 -10.71 -12.72
C ALA A 325 -10.24 -9.62 -13.55
N VAL A 326 -9.41 -10.01 -14.52
CA VAL A 326 -8.71 -9.04 -15.38
C VAL A 326 -9.66 -8.48 -16.43
N LEU A 327 -10.46 -9.31 -17.12
CA LEU A 327 -11.52 -8.86 -18.03
C LEU A 327 -12.38 -7.73 -17.45
N PHE A 328 -12.88 -7.88 -16.22
CA PHE A 328 -13.74 -6.88 -15.58
C PHE A 328 -12.99 -5.66 -15.03
N ALA A 329 -11.66 -5.72 -14.90
CA ALA A 329 -10.84 -4.61 -14.40
C ALA A 329 -10.22 -3.76 -15.51
N LYS A 330 -10.11 -4.27 -16.74
CA LYS A 330 -9.59 -3.56 -17.91
C LYS A 330 -10.68 -2.81 -18.69
N GLU A 331 -10.28 -1.76 -19.39
CA GLU A 331 -11.15 -1.01 -20.30
C GLU A 331 -11.56 -1.86 -21.51
N PRO A 332 -12.84 -1.87 -21.95
CA PRO A 332 -13.27 -2.70 -23.07
C PRO A 332 -12.43 -2.54 -24.34
N ALA A 333 -12.04 -3.65 -24.95
CA ALA A 333 -11.41 -3.66 -26.28
C ALA A 333 -12.45 -3.88 -27.40
N ALA A 334 -12.07 -3.60 -28.65
CA ALA A 334 -12.94 -3.77 -29.81
C ALA A 334 -13.37 -5.24 -29.98
N VAL A 335 -12.45 -6.16 -29.76
CA VAL A 335 -12.69 -7.60 -29.73
C VAL A 335 -12.25 -8.17 -28.38
N GLU A 336 -13.13 -8.95 -27.75
CA GLU A 336 -12.79 -9.67 -26.52
C GLU A 336 -13.29 -11.10 -26.57
N ALA A 337 -12.40 -12.04 -26.24
CA ALA A 337 -12.72 -13.45 -26.17
C ALA A 337 -12.23 -14.06 -24.85
N ILE A 338 -13.07 -14.85 -24.21
CA ILE A 338 -12.72 -15.61 -23.00
C ILE A 338 -12.95 -17.09 -23.23
N GLY A 339 -12.16 -17.91 -22.56
CA GLY A 339 -12.28 -19.36 -22.58
C GLY A 339 -11.98 -19.97 -21.22
N ASP A 340 -12.49 -21.17 -21.02
CA ASP A 340 -12.12 -22.03 -19.91
C ASP A 340 -12.25 -23.50 -20.35
N ALA A 341 -11.41 -24.35 -19.79
CA ALA A 341 -11.48 -25.80 -20.05
C ALA A 341 -12.68 -26.42 -19.34
N ASP A 342 -13.15 -25.82 -18.24
CA ASP A 342 -14.36 -26.25 -17.56
C ASP A 342 -15.63 -25.78 -18.32
N PRO A 343 -16.43 -26.70 -18.88
CA PRO A 343 -17.64 -26.35 -19.62
C PRO A 343 -18.69 -25.65 -18.75
N GLU A 344 -18.76 -25.92 -17.44
CA GLU A 344 -19.70 -25.23 -16.54
C GLU A 344 -19.37 -23.73 -16.41
N ILE A 345 -18.08 -23.37 -16.48
CA ILE A 345 -17.64 -21.96 -16.45
C ILE A 345 -18.07 -21.26 -17.74
N ALA A 346 -17.80 -21.86 -18.89
CA ALA A 346 -18.19 -21.30 -20.19
C ALA A 346 -19.72 -21.17 -20.29
N ASP A 347 -20.47 -22.18 -19.88
CA ASP A 347 -21.94 -22.15 -19.87
C ASP A 347 -22.49 -21.09 -18.93
N ALA A 348 -21.92 -20.92 -17.73
CA ALA A 348 -22.32 -19.85 -16.82
C ALA A 348 -22.15 -18.47 -17.46
N TYR A 349 -21.02 -18.18 -18.13
CA TYR A 349 -20.83 -16.93 -18.85
C TYR A 349 -21.82 -16.77 -20.02
N ARG A 350 -22.14 -17.84 -20.76
CA ARG A 350 -23.11 -17.81 -21.86
C ARG A 350 -24.50 -17.45 -21.36
N ILE A 351 -24.91 -18.00 -20.23
CA ILE A 351 -26.20 -17.70 -19.60
C ILE A 351 -26.21 -16.25 -19.12
N LEU A 352 -25.17 -15.81 -18.38
CA LEU A 352 -25.04 -14.43 -17.88
C LEU A 352 -25.14 -13.38 -18.99
N LYS A 353 -24.56 -13.66 -20.16
CA LYS A 353 -24.60 -12.79 -21.34
C LYS A 353 -26.03 -12.56 -21.88
N LYS A 354 -26.95 -13.51 -21.66
CA LYS A 354 -28.31 -13.50 -22.19
C LYS A 354 -29.38 -13.05 -21.18
N LEU A 355 -29.03 -12.86 -19.91
CA LEU A 355 -30.01 -12.52 -18.87
C LEU A 355 -30.76 -11.22 -19.18
N GLY A 356 -32.09 -11.31 -19.13
CA GLY A 356 -33.00 -10.17 -19.15
C GLY A 356 -33.45 -9.76 -17.75
N GLN A 357 -34.31 -8.73 -17.68
CA GLN A 357 -34.83 -8.23 -16.40
C GLN A 357 -35.67 -9.29 -15.67
N ALA A 358 -36.49 -10.05 -16.40
CA ALA A 358 -37.29 -11.13 -15.83
C ALA A 358 -36.44 -12.24 -15.18
N ASP A 359 -35.32 -12.60 -15.82
CA ASP A 359 -34.37 -13.57 -15.26
C ASP A 359 -33.70 -13.03 -13.99
N MET A 360 -33.35 -11.75 -13.98
CA MET A 360 -32.79 -11.08 -12.81
C MET A 360 -33.77 -11.05 -11.64
N ASP A 361 -35.05 -10.78 -11.90
CA ASP A 361 -36.09 -10.79 -10.88
C ASP A 361 -36.34 -12.20 -10.33
N ALA A 362 -36.33 -13.21 -11.20
CA ALA A 362 -36.38 -14.60 -10.80
C ALA A 362 -35.17 -14.99 -9.93
N LEU A 363 -33.94 -14.62 -10.32
CA LEU A 363 -32.73 -14.85 -9.53
C LEU A 363 -32.79 -14.17 -8.16
N ARG A 364 -33.34 -12.96 -8.06
CA ARG A 364 -33.50 -12.24 -6.78
C ARG A 364 -34.46 -12.96 -5.82
N ARG A 365 -35.46 -13.67 -6.35
CA ARG A 365 -36.43 -14.45 -5.56
C ARG A 365 -35.88 -15.81 -5.11
N MET A 366 -34.82 -16.31 -5.74
CA MET A 366 -34.17 -17.54 -5.29
C MET A 366 -33.47 -17.35 -3.93
N ASP A 367 -33.36 -18.43 -3.16
CA ASP A 367 -32.74 -18.36 -1.84
C ASP A 367 -31.20 -18.36 -1.93
N TRP A 368 -30.59 -17.25 -1.57
CA TRP A 368 -29.14 -17.07 -1.54
C TRP A 368 -28.53 -17.17 -0.13
N VAL A 369 -29.25 -17.71 0.84
CA VAL A 369 -28.74 -17.98 2.19
C VAL A 369 -27.95 -19.29 2.19
N GLY A 370 -26.77 -19.28 2.80
CA GLY A 370 -25.94 -20.47 2.94
C GLY A 370 -26.60 -21.51 3.83
N ASP A 371 -26.93 -22.66 3.25
CA ASP A 371 -27.55 -23.79 3.92
C ASP A 371 -26.89 -25.08 3.43
N LYS A 372 -26.48 -25.94 4.37
CA LYS A 372 -25.72 -27.16 4.05
C LYS A 372 -26.59 -28.16 3.27
N ALA A 373 -27.84 -28.34 3.71
CA ALA A 373 -28.75 -29.29 3.05
C ALA A 373 -29.07 -28.85 1.62
N ARG A 374 -29.31 -27.55 1.40
CA ARG A 374 -29.47 -26.97 0.05
C ARG A 374 -28.21 -27.13 -0.78
N PHE A 375 -27.03 -26.88 -0.21
CA PHE A 375 -25.77 -27.06 -0.91
C PHE A 375 -25.62 -28.50 -1.44
N GLU A 376 -25.86 -29.50 -0.59
CA GLU A 376 -25.80 -30.92 -0.97
C GLU A 376 -26.83 -31.25 -2.05
N ARG A 377 -28.09 -30.81 -1.89
CA ARG A 377 -29.14 -31.00 -2.92
C ARG A 377 -28.77 -30.36 -4.26
N LEU A 378 -28.25 -29.13 -4.25
CA LEU A 378 -27.84 -28.43 -5.47
C LEU A 378 -26.60 -29.07 -6.10
N PHE A 379 -25.70 -29.62 -5.29
CA PHE A 379 -24.50 -30.30 -5.78
C PHE A 379 -24.89 -31.50 -6.66
N ASP A 380 -25.84 -32.31 -6.18
CA ASP A 380 -26.34 -33.51 -6.85
C ASP A 380 -27.38 -33.20 -7.95
N ALA A 381 -27.95 -32.00 -7.96
CA ALA A 381 -28.93 -31.58 -8.96
C ALA A 381 -28.33 -31.50 -10.38
N LYS A 382 -29.11 -31.95 -11.37
CA LYS A 382 -28.78 -31.87 -12.81
C LYS A 382 -29.84 -31.04 -13.56
N PRO A 383 -29.92 -29.72 -13.29
CA PRO A 383 -30.93 -28.86 -13.91
C PRO A 383 -30.72 -28.76 -15.44
N THR A 384 -31.81 -28.74 -16.19
CA THR A 384 -31.80 -28.56 -17.65
C THR A 384 -32.01 -27.09 -18.06
N GLY A 385 -32.76 -26.31 -17.27
CA GLY A 385 -33.02 -24.89 -17.50
C GLY A 385 -31.83 -23.99 -17.17
N ASP A 386 -31.59 -22.98 -18.02
CA ASP A 386 -30.45 -22.06 -17.92
C ASP A 386 -30.38 -21.35 -16.56
N LEU A 387 -31.50 -20.83 -16.07
CA LEU A 387 -31.52 -20.09 -14.80
C LEU A 387 -31.19 -20.98 -13.60
N GLN A 388 -31.69 -22.21 -13.59
CA GLN A 388 -31.42 -23.20 -12.54
C GLN A 388 -29.98 -23.71 -12.63
N LYS A 389 -29.43 -23.91 -13.83
CA LYS A 389 -28.01 -24.22 -14.04
C LYS A 389 -27.12 -23.11 -13.48
N LEU A 390 -27.41 -21.85 -13.82
CA LEU A 390 -26.66 -20.70 -13.32
C LEU A 390 -26.77 -20.57 -11.80
N TYR A 391 -27.97 -20.71 -11.24
CA TYR A 391 -28.18 -20.67 -9.80
C TYR A 391 -27.39 -21.75 -9.08
N ARG A 392 -27.48 -23.01 -9.53
CA ARG A 392 -26.67 -24.13 -9.01
C ARG A 392 -25.19 -23.77 -9.04
N PHE A 393 -24.66 -23.42 -10.22
CA PHE A 393 -23.24 -23.13 -10.41
C PHE A 393 -22.76 -22.03 -9.47
N LEU A 394 -23.47 -20.91 -9.38
CA LEU A 394 -23.10 -19.77 -8.56
C LEU A 394 -23.26 -20.04 -7.07
N TYR A 395 -24.29 -20.79 -6.67
CA TYR A 395 -24.50 -21.20 -5.27
C TYR A 395 -23.36 -22.11 -4.81
N ILE A 396 -23.05 -23.17 -5.58
CA ILE A 396 -21.93 -24.07 -5.27
C ILE A 396 -20.61 -23.30 -5.25
N SER A 397 -20.33 -22.46 -6.25
CA SER A 397 -19.15 -21.58 -6.26
C SER A 397 -19.08 -20.66 -5.04
N HIS A 398 -20.23 -20.21 -4.51
CA HIS A 398 -20.27 -19.33 -3.37
C HIS A 398 -20.07 -20.05 -2.03
N PHE A 399 -20.67 -21.23 -1.88
CA PHE A 399 -20.78 -21.89 -0.58
C PHE A 399 -19.83 -23.09 -0.43
N SER A 400 -19.07 -23.44 -1.46
CA SER A 400 -17.99 -24.44 -1.33
C SER A 400 -16.83 -23.94 -0.48
N TYR A 401 -16.25 -24.85 0.29
CA TYR A 401 -15.00 -24.64 1.02
C TYR A 401 -13.88 -24.21 0.06
N ALA A 402 -13.13 -23.18 0.45
CA ALA A 402 -12.06 -22.57 -0.36
C ALA A 402 -12.45 -22.19 -1.81
N ARG A 403 -13.75 -22.18 -2.15
CA ARG A 403 -14.27 -21.95 -3.52
C ARG A 403 -13.88 -23.03 -4.53
N LEU A 404 -13.53 -24.22 -4.07
CA LEU A 404 -13.06 -25.34 -4.90
C LEU A 404 -14.17 -26.03 -5.71
N ARG A 405 -15.44 -25.62 -5.55
CA ARG A 405 -16.61 -26.25 -6.19
C ARG A 405 -16.67 -27.78 -5.98
N ASN A 406 -16.13 -28.27 -4.86
CA ASN A 406 -16.20 -29.67 -4.45
C ASN A 406 -17.37 -29.88 -3.47
N ARG A 407 -17.63 -31.13 -3.06
CA ARG A 407 -18.76 -31.48 -2.18
C ARG A 407 -18.60 -30.98 -0.73
N SER A 408 -17.61 -30.15 -0.43
CA SER A 408 -17.37 -29.61 0.91
C SER A 408 -18.03 -28.25 1.10
N PHE A 409 -19.04 -28.17 1.96
CA PHE A 409 -19.69 -26.90 2.33
C PHE A 409 -18.81 -26.04 3.25
N ASN A 410 -18.82 -24.72 3.06
CA ASN A 410 -18.14 -23.76 3.93
C ASN A 410 -19.01 -23.41 5.15
N ALA A 411 -18.71 -23.99 6.30
CA ALA A 411 -19.45 -23.79 7.55
C ALA A 411 -19.57 -22.29 7.94
N ASP A 412 -18.52 -21.49 7.73
CA ASP A 412 -18.52 -20.05 8.03
C ASP A 412 -19.55 -19.24 7.22
N ALA A 413 -20.10 -19.81 6.14
CA ALA A 413 -21.09 -19.16 5.30
C ALA A 413 -22.54 -19.58 5.62
N SER A 414 -22.74 -20.47 6.60
CA SER A 414 -24.08 -20.89 7.04
C SER A 414 -24.88 -19.71 7.59
N GLY A 415 -26.14 -19.59 7.17
CA GLY A 415 -27.03 -18.47 7.53
C GLY A 415 -26.69 -17.13 6.86
N ILE A 416 -25.59 -17.03 6.11
CA ILE A 416 -25.17 -15.78 5.47
C ILE A 416 -25.81 -15.67 4.07
N LYS A 417 -26.54 -14.58 3.84
CA LYS A 417 -27.10 -14.25 2.52
C LYS A 417 -26.02 -13.75 1.56
N ALA A 418 -25.84 -14.44 0.43
CA ALA A 418 -24.91 -14.04 -0.61
C ALA A 418 -25.46 -12.88 -1.45
N ARG A 419 -24.61 -11.86 -1.67
CA ARG A 419 -24.85 -10.75 -2.62
C ARG A 419 -24.57 -11.13 -4.07
N THR A 420 -24.97 -12.33 -4.48
CA THR A 420 -24.69 -12.83 -5.84
C THR A 420 -25.54 -12.12 -6.90
N PRO A 421 -26.86 -11.91 -6.71
CA PRO A 421 -27.67 -11.14 -7.66
C PRO A 421 -27.13 -9.74 -7.93
N ASP A 422 -26.74 -9.00 -6.88
CA ASP A 422 -26.16 -7.65 -7.00
C ASP A 422 -24.90 -7.64 -7.88
N ARG A 423 -24.09 -8.71 -7.82
CA ARG A 423 -22.89 -8.83 -8.67
C ARG A 423 -23.25 -9.17 -10.10
N ILE A 424 -24.23 -10.04 -10.32
CA ILE A 424 -24.70 -10.35 -11.68
C ILE A 424 -25.17 -9.05 -12.33
N GLU A 425 -25.99 -8.26 -11.65
CA GLU A 425 -26.48 -6.98 -12.16
C GLU A 425 -25.35 -6.01 -12.51
N ALA A 426 -24.31 -5.93 -11.67
CA ALA A 426 -23.17 -5.07 -11.91
C ALA A 426 -22.26 -5.51 -13.08
N PHE A 427 -22.11 -6.83 -13.31
CA PHE A 427 -21.09 -7.35 -14.22
C PHE A 427 -21.64 -8.02 -15.50
N ALA A 428 -22.85 -8.57 -15.48
CA ALA A 428 -23.43 -9.24 -16.66
C ALA A 428 -23.58 -8.33 -17.89
N PRO A 429 -23.95 -7.04 -17.78
CA PRO A 429 -24.03 -6.15 -18.95
C PRO A 429 -22.71 -6.05 -19.73
N ARG A 430 -21.57 -6.16 -19.04
CA ARG A 430 -20.22 -6.09 -19.64
C ARG A 430 -19.92 -7.27 -20.58
N LEU A 431 -20.61 -8.40 -20.43
CA LEU A 431 -20.42 -9.62 -21.21
C LEU A 431 -21.13 -9.59 -22.58
N ARG A 432 -22.05 -8.65 -22.82
CA ARG A 432 -22.87 -8.60 -24.05
C ARG A 432 -22.03 -8.67 -25.33
N LYS A 433 -20.84 -8.04 -25.36
CA LYS A 433 -19.93 -8.03 -26.52
C LYS A 433 -18.81 -9.06 -26.46
N VAL A 434 -18.68 -9.81 -25.37
CA VAL A 434 -17.58 -10.78 -25.16
C VAL A 434 -17.91 -12.11 -25.86
N ARG A 435 -16.95 -12.67 -26.58
CA ARG A 435 -17.04 -14.00 -27.21
C ARG A 435 -16.63 -15.06 -26.18
N ILE A 436 -17.43 -16.11 -26.04
CA ILE A 436 -17.26 -17.12 -24.98
C ILE A 436 -16.99 -18.48 -25.60
N HIS A 437 -15.84 -19.04 -25.28
CA HIS A 437 -15.35 -20.33 -25.77
C HIS A 437 -15.26 -21.33 -24.63
N SER A 438 -15.25 -22.62 -24.98
CA SER A 438 -15.13 -23.73 -24.03
C SER A 438 -14.16 -24.75 -24.61
N GLY A 439 -13.34 -25.37 -23.76
CA GLY A 439 -12.39 -26.40 -24.16
C GLY A 439 -10.93 -25.95 -24.04
N ASP A 440 -10.04 -26.63 -24.77
CA ASP A 440 -8.60 -26.41 -24.68
C ASP A 440 -8.21 -24.97 -25.07
N TYR A 441 -7.27 -24.39 -24.31
CA TYR A 441 -6.84 -23.01 -24.48
C TYR A 441 -6.19 -22.75 -25.84
N GLU A 442 -5.53 -23.74 -26.46
CA GLU A 442 -4.72 -23.51 -27.65
C GLU A 442 -5.57 -23.12 -28.84
N GLN A 443 -6.71 -23.78 -29.05
CA GLN A 443 -7.61 -23.46 -30.16
C GLN A 443 -8.09 -22.00 -30.08
N LEU A 444 -8.47 -21.55 -28.89
CA LEU A 444 -8.85 -20.17 -28.64
C LEU A 444 -7.69 -19.22 -28.94
N VAL A 445 -6.50 -19.51 -28.41
CA VAL A 445 -5.32 -18.67 -28.61
C VAL A 445 -4.99 -18.54 -30.09
N ARG A 446 -4.93 -19.65 -30.84
CA ARG A 446 -4.62 -19.68 -32.27
C ARG A 446 -5.64 -18.92 -33.10
N THR A 447 -6.92 -18.98 -32.74
CA THR A 447 -8.02 -18.29 -33.45
C THR A 447 -7.85 -16.77 -33.43
N TYR A 448 -7.31 -16.21 -32.35
CA TYR A 448 -7.20 -14.75 -32.16
C TYR A 448 -5.77 -14.24 -32.19
N ASP A 449 -4.76 -15.06 -32.47
CA ASP A 449 -3.36 -14.63 -32.45
C ASP A 449 -3.03 -13.69 -33.62
N SER A 450 -2.72 -12.45 -33.25
CA SER A 450 -2.37 -11.37 -34.18
C SER A 450 -1.47 -10.36 -33.47
N ALA A 451 -0.78 -9.51 -34.24
CA ALA A 451 0.04 -8.43 -33.67
C ALA A 451 -0.76 -7.42 -32.82
N GLN A 452 -2.09 -7.34 -33.00
CA GLN A 452 -2.97 -6.44 -32.24
C GLN A 452 -3.62 -7.10 -31.01
N THR A 453 -3.31 -8.38 -30.76
CA THR A 453 -3.88 -9.17 -29.69
C THR A 453 -3.01 -9.10 -28.44
N VAL A 454 -3.65 -8.88 -27.30
CA VAL A 454 -3.06 -9.15 -25.99
C VAL A 454 -3.75 -10.35 -25.33
N PHE A 455 -2.94 -11.27 -24.84
CA PHE A 455 -3.37 -12.43 -24.06
C PHE A 455 -3.14 -12.18 -22.57
N PHE A 456 -4.12 -12.48 -21.73
CA PHE A 456 -3.91 -12.67 -20.29
C PHE A 456 -3.98 -14.16 -19.97
N PHE A 457 -2.89 -14.70 -19.45
CA PHE A 457 -2.78 -16.11 -19.08
C PHE A 457 -2.71 -16.27 -17.56
N ASP A 458 -3.60 -17.06 -17.00
CA ASP A 458 -3.56 -17.51 -15.59
C ASP A 458 -3.86 -19.02 -15.51
N PRO A 459 -3.00 -19.87 -16.10
CA PRO A 459 -3.24 -21.31 -16.17
C PRO A 459 -3.14 -21.97 -14.77
N PRO A 460 -3.56 -23.24 -14.62
CA PRO A 460 -3.35 -24.01 -13.39
C PRO A 460 -1.88 -24.07 -12.96
N TYR A 461 -1.59 -23.87 -11.67
CA TYR A 461 -0.21 -23.82 -11.14
C TYR A 461 0.27 -25.20 -10.71
N SER A 462 1.27 -25.73 -11.41
CA SER A 462 1.86 -27.03 -11.06
C SER A 462 2.41 -27.05 -9.63
N GLY A 463 2.10 -28.11 -8.88
CA GLY A 463 2.61 -28.34 -7.52
C GLY A 463 1.95 -27.51 -6.40
N TYR A 464 0.75 -26.98 -6.60
CA TYR A 464 0.00 -26.23 -5.58
C TYR A 464 -1.30 -26.93 -5.09
N ASP A 465 -1.62 -28.12 -5.61
CA ASP A 465 -2.73 -29.01 -5.23
C ASP A 465 -4.07 -28.29 -4.95
N ALA A 466 -4.40 -27.30 -5.75
CA ALA A 466 -5.69 -26.62 -5.70
C ALA A 466 -6.82 -27.39 -6.41
N ASN A 467 -6.55 -28.57 -6.99
CA ASN A 467 -7.54 -29.43 -7.64
C ASN A 467 -8.32 -28.72 -8.77
N VAL A 468 -7.63 -27.87 -9.52
CA VAL A 468 -8.18 -27.10 -10.66
C VAL A 468 -7.63 -27.59 -12.00
N GLY A 469 -7.23 -28.86 -12.09
CA GLY A 469 -6.67 -29.46 -13.31
C GLY A 469 -5.14 -29.34 -13.44
N GLU A 470 -4.43 -29.08 -12.34
CA GLU A 470 -2.96 -28.87 -12.33
C GLU A 470 -2.19 -30.08 -12.88
N GLY A 471 -2.67 -31.30 -12.63
CA GLY A 471 -2.04 -32.53 -13.14
C GLY A 471 -2.26 -32.81 -14.63
N ALA A 472 -3.21 -32.12 -15.28
CA ALA A 472 -3.51 -32.28 -16.70
C ALA A 472 -2.93 -31.15 -17.57
N PHE A 473 -2.34 -30.12 -16.94
CA PHE A 473 -1.79 -28.98 -17.64
C PHE A 473 -0.34 -29.25 -18.10
N ASP A 474 -0.14 -29.30 -19.41
CA ASP A 474 1.18 -29.51 -20.02
C ASP A 474 1.96 -28.18 -20.12
N GLU A 475 2.90 -27.99 -19.18
CA GLU A 475 3.76 -26.80 -19.12
C GLU A 475 4.67 -26.63 -20.34
N GLU A 476 5.10 -27.73 -20.98
CA GLU A 476 6.01 -27.72 -22.13
C GLU A 476 5.26 -27.36 -23.41
N ARG A 477 4.07 -27.94 -23.61
CA ARG A 477 3.15 -27.55 -24.70
C ARG A 477 2.74 -26.09 -24.58
N PHE A 478 2.43 -25.62 -23.37
CA PHE A 478 2.09 -24.21 -23.16
C PHE A 478 3.27 -23.28 -23.45
N TYR A 479 4.48 -23.64 -23.03
CA TYR A 479 5.68 -22.87 -23.34
C TYR A 479 5.97 -22.82 -24.86
N ALA A 480 5.79 -23.92 -25.58
CA ALA A 480 5.91 -23.96 -27.03
C ALA A 480 4.92 -23.00 -27.71
N LEU A 481 3.68 -22.95 -27.21
CA LEU A 481 2.68 -21.98 -27.68
C LEU A 481 3.16 -20.54 -27.44
N LEU A 482 3.61 -20.19 -26.23
CA LEU A 482 4.09 -18.84 -25.89
C LEU A 482 5.20 -18.36 -26.81
N LYS A 483 6.14 -19.25 -27.21
CA LYS A 483 7.22 -18.92 -28.15
C LYS A 483 6.72 -18.62 -29.57
N SER A 484 5.58 -19.17 -29.95
CA SER A 484 5.04 -19.04 -31.32
C SER A 484 4.07 -17.85 -31.50
N LEU A 485 3.75 -17.13 -30.43
CA LEU A 485 2.75 -16.06 -30.46
C LEU A 485 3.20 -14.85 -31.27
N LYS A 486 2.31 -14.35 -32.13
CA LYS A 486 2.44 -13.04 -32.79
C LYS A 486 2.03 -11.91 -31.85
N GLY A 487 1.03 -12.15 -31.01
CA GLY A 487 0.49 -11.20 -30.05
C GLY A 487 1.36 -11.00 -28.81
N LYS A 488 0.97 -10.03 -27.99
CA LYS A 488 1.59 -9.77 -26.69
C LYS A 488 0.92 -10.61 -25.60
N PHE A 489 1.65 -11.02 -24.57
CA PHE A 489 1.04 -11.73 -23.44
C PHE A 489 1.49 -11.22 -22.09
N LEU A 490 0.57 -11.27 -21.13
CA LEU A 490 0.83 -11.15 -19.70
C LEU A 490 0.43 -12.45 -19.02
N LEU A 491 1.37 -13.08 -18.32
CA LEU A 491 1.19 -14.37 -17.65
C LEU A 491 1.36 -14.21 -16.14
N THR A 492 0.47 -14.81 -15.37
CA THR A 492 0.68 -15.07 -13.93
C THR A 492 0.86 -16.56 -13.67
N TYR A 493 1.91 -16.92 -12.92
CA TYR A 493 2.19 -18.33 -12.59
C TYR A 493 2.75 -18.53 -11.17
N GLY A 494 2.76 -19.77 -10.69
CA GLY A 494 3.46 -20.15 -9.46
C GLY A 494 4.98 -20.13 -9.61
N VAL A 495 5.71 -20.35 -8.51
CA VAL A 495 7.18 -20.52 -8.54
C VAL A 495 7.64 -21.98 -8.61
N ARG A 496 6.69 -22.92 -8.60
CA ARG A 496 6.90 -24.37 -8.76
C ARG A 496 6.60 -24.78 -10.20
N GLY A 497 6.95 -26.02 -10.56
CA GLY A 497 6.77 -26.57 -11.92
C GLY A 497 7.96 -26.30 -12.84
N LYS A 498 7.85 -26.76 -14.09
CA LYS A 498 8.85 -26.57 -15.15
C LYS A 498 8.78 -25.18 -15.77
N LEU A 499 7.59 -24.58 -15.88
CA LEU A 499 7.33 -23.35 -16.62
C LEU A 499 8.18 -22.15 -16.13
N PRO A 500 8.41 -21.93 -14.81
CA PRO A 500 9.30 -20.86 -14.35
C PRO A 500 10.71 -20.90 -14.95
N LYS A 501 11.29 -22.10 -15.07
CA LYS A 501 12.63 -22.30 -15.65
C LYS A 501 12.60 -22.08 -17.16
N LEU A 502 11.58 -22.61 -17.83
CA LEU A 502 11.37 -22.45 -19.28
C LEU A 502 11.19 -20.97 -19.66
N LEU A 503 10.40 -20.20 -18.90
CA LEU A 503 10.20 -18.77 -19.15
C LEU A 503 11.51 -17.98 -19.10
N LYS A 504 12.39 -18.31 -18.14
CA LYS A 504 13.72 -17.71 -18.02
C LYS A 504 14.62 -18.08 -19.20
N GLN A 505 14.64 -19.36 -19.58
CA GLN A 505 15.41 -19.85 -20.73
C GLN A 505 14.92 -19.25 -22.06
N GLY A 506 13.63 -18.97 -22.18
CA GLY A 506 13.03 -18.32 -23.35
C GLY A 506 13.29 -16.82 -23.46
N GLY A 507 14.01 -16.21 -22.52
CA GLY A 507 14.30 -14.78 -22.53
C GLY A 507 13.09 -13.89 -22.26
N PHE A 508 11.98 -14.43 -21.76
CA PHE A 508 10.80 -13.63 -21.41
C PHE A 508 11.09 -12.75 -20.19
N ARG A 509 10.54 -11.54 -20.20
CA ARG A 509 10.61 -10.64 -19.04
C ARG A 509 9.79 -11.25 -17.92
N SER A 510 10.40 -11.58 -16.78
CA SER A 510 9.69 -12.19 -15.66
C SER A 510 10.11 -11.57 -14.33
N HIS A 511 9.14 -11.34 -13.44
CA HIS A 511 9.36 -10.76 -12.12
C HIS A 511 8.67 -11.60 -11.06
N ARG A 512 9.34 -11.80 -9.91
CA ARG A 512 8.70 -12.37 -8.73
C ARG A 512 7.89 -11.30 -8.01
N VAL A 513 6.68 -11.68 -7.63
CA VAL A 513 5.68 -10.84 -6.98
C VAL A 513 5.23 -11.54 -5.70
N ARG A 514 5.40 -10.87 -4.55
CA ARG A 514 4.94 -11.39 -3.25
C ARG A 514 3.54 -10.88 -2.93
N MET A 515 2.63 -11.80 -2.62
CA MET A 515 1.23 -11.53 -2.33
C MET A 515 0.92 -11.87 -0.87
N VAL A 516 0.41 -10.91 -0.09
CA VAL A 516 -0.05 -11.18 1.28
C VAL A 516 -1.22 -12.16 1.26
N ARG A 517 -1.04 -13.34 1.86
CA ARG A 517 -2.12 -14.31 2.05
C ARG A 517 -3.00 -13.86 3.21
N ASN A 518 -4.32 -13.89 3.02
CA ASN A 518 -5.24 -13.96 4.17
C ASN A 518 -5.37 -15.44 4.53
N LEU A 519 -4.59 -15.90 5.51
CA LEU A 519 -4.71 -17.24 6.06
C LEU A 519 -6.02 -17.31 6.87
N ARG A 520 -7.04 -17.94 6.30
CA ARG A 520 -8.05 -18.66 7.09
C ARG A 520 -8.01 -20.11 6.62
N ASN A 521 -7.55 -20.97 7.52
CA ASN A 521 -7.71 -22.42 7.52
C ASN A 521 -7.44 -23.13 6.19
N MET A 522 -6.17 -23.34 5.81
CA MET A 522 -5.82 -24.45 4.92
C MET A 522 -4.84 -25.34 5.68
N ARG A 523 -5.28 -26.53 6.08
CA ARG A 523 -4.41 -27.55 6.67
C ARG A 523 -3.35 -27.94 5.64
N GLY A 524 -2.07 -27.96 6.04
CA GLY A 524 -0.96 -28.50 5.24
C GLY A 524 -0.07 -27.50 4.50
N VAL A 525 -0.34 -26.18 4.56
CA VAL A 525 0.52 -25.19 3.90
C VAL A 525 1.41 -24.50 4.93
N GLN A 526 2.74 -24.62 4.77
CA GLN A 526 3.75 -23.98 5.62
C GLN A 526 3.46 -22.48 5.82
N ASN A 527 3.77 -22.00 7.03
CA ASN A 527 3.38 -20.75 7.67
C ASN A 527 3.98 -19.47 7.02
N THR A 528 3.85 -19.31 5.70
CA THR A 528 4.35 -18.14 4.97
C THR A 528 3.24 -17.12 4.75
N ARG A 529 3.42 -15.92 5.33
CA ARG A 529 2.52 -14.75 5.19
C ARG A 529 2.37 -14.27 3.72
N PHE A 530 3.25 -14.73 2.83
CA PHE A 530 3.34 -14.31 1.44
C PHE A 530 3.31 -15.50 0.48
N LEU A 531 2.49 -15.42 -0.57
CA LEU A 531 2.56 -16.27 -1.75
C LEU A 531 3.43 -15.59 -2.80
N THR A 532 4.54 -16.21 -3.20
CA THR A 532 5.34 -15.72 -4.32
C THR A 532 4.76 -16.26 -5.63
N GLN A 533 4.49 -15.36 -6.57
CA GLN A 533 4.05 -15.65 -7.93
C GLN A 533 5.03 -15.03 -8.93
N ILE A 534 4.98 -15.50 -10.17
CA ILE A 534 5.71 -14.94 -11.31
C ILE A 534 4.72 -14.14 -12.14
N VAL A 535 5.13 -12.94 -12.56
CA VAL A 535 4.48 -12.19 -13.63
C VAL A 535 5.45 -12.17 -14.81
N ALA A 536 5.04 -12.68 -15.98
CA ALA A 536 5.88 -12.77 -17.16
C ALA A 536 5.23 -12.17 -18.42
N ALA A 537 6.04 -11.66 -19.34
CA ALA A 537 5.60 -11.05 -20.59
C ALA A 537 6.65 -11.12 -21.71
N ASN A 538 6.19 -10.97 -22.97
CA ASN A 538 7.03 -10.79 -24.17
C ASN A 538 7.15 -9.31 -24.62
N TYR A 539 7.03 -8.40 -23.66
CA TYR A 539 7.23 -6.96 -23.81
C TYR A 539 7.73 -6.39 -22.47
N ASP A 540 8.24 -5.16 -22.50
CA ASP A 540 8.74 -4.51 -21.29
C ASP A 540 7.60 -4.10 -20.36
N LEU A 541 7.68 -4.57 -19.11
CA LEU A 541 6.67 -4.31 -18.09
C LEU A 541 6.87 -2.93 -17.47
N VAL A 542 5.94 -2.00 -17.71
CA VAL A 542 5.94 -0.69 -17.06
C VAL A 542 5.34 -0.83 -15.65
N MET A 543 6.20 -0.99 -14.65
CA MET A 543 5.78 -1.11 -13.25
C MET A 543 5.69 0.27 -12.61
N LYS A 544 4.50 0.89 -12.55
CA LYS A 544 4.30 2.09 -11.72
C LYS A 544 4.49 1.72 -10.24
N GLY A 545 5.43 2.40 -9.58
CA GLY A 545 5.77 2.21 -8.18
C GLY A 545 4.68 2.70 -7.25
N GLU A 546 3.78 1.80 -6.82
CA GLU A 546 2.96 1.99 -5.63
C GLU A 546 2.90 0.70 -4.79
N GLY A 547 3.57 0.75 -3.62
CA GLY A 547 3.02 0.37 -2.32
C GLY A 547 2.64 -1.08 -1.97
N ALA A 548 2.79 -2.09 -2.83
CA ALA A 548 2.42 -3.47 -2.45
C ALA A 548 3.32 -4.59 -3.02
N PHE A 549 4.45 -4.25 -3.65
CA PHE A 549 5.29 -5.24 -4.33
C PHE A 549 6.75 -5.04 -3.95
N GLU A 550 7.31 -6.02 -3.24
CA GLU A 550 8.75 -6.27 -3.33
C GLU A 550 9.00 -6.99 -4.65
N VAL A 551 9.75 -6.33 -5.54
CA VAL A 551 10.31 -6.94 -6.75
C VAL A 551 11.72 -7.40 -6.37
N ARG A 552 12.05 -8.66 -6.66
CA ARG A 552 13.41 -9.21 -6.53
C ARG A 552 13.80 -9.88 -7.84
N ASP A 553 14.99 -9.60 -8.32
CA ASP A 553 15.62 -10.37 -9.41
C ASP A 553 16.01 -11.77 -8.93
N SER A 554 16.03 -12.71 -9.87
CA SER A 554 16.10 -14.14 -9.59
C SER A 554 17.47 -14.59 -9.03
N ALA A 555 17.49 -15.11 -7.80
CA ALA A 555 18.53 -16.03 -7.32
C ALA A 555 17.90 -17.15 -6.47
N GLU A 556 18.47 -18.36 -6.54
CA GLU A 556 17.91 -19.63 -6.07
C GLU A 556 18.13 -19.88 -4.56
N PRO A 557 17.29 -20.71 -3.90
CA PRO A 557 17.49 -21.11 -2.51
C PRO A 557 18.20 -22.49 -2.41
N GLY A 558 19.29 -22.54 -1.66
CA GLY A 558 19.87 -23.80 -1.16
C GLY A 558 19.57 -23.96 0.32
N ASP A 559 18.88 -25.04 0.68
CA ASP A 559 18.72 -25.53 2.06
C ASP A 559 19.95 -26.36 2.44
N ALA A 560 20.64 -26.03 3.53
CA ALA A 560 21.36 -27.01 4.37
C ALA A 560 21.81 -26.42 5.71
N ALA A 561 21.54 -27.20 6.76
CA ALA A 561 22.29 -27.33 8.01
C ALA A 561 22.30 -26.18 9.03
N SER A 562 21.57 -26.44 10.12
CA SER A 562 21.83 -25.93 11.46
C SER A 562 23.19 -26.40 12.00
N ALA A 563 23.89 -25.46 12.66
CA ALA A 563 24.78 -25.62 13.83
C ALA A 563 26.22 -25.09 13.65
N ALA A 564 26.64 -24.37 14.70
CA ALA A 564 28.01 -24.04 15.14
C ALA A 564 28.83 -23.04 14.31
N PHE A 565 28.75 -21.73 14.65
CA PHE A 565 29.80 -20.77 14.28
C PHE A 565 30.00 -19.71 15.37
N ALA A 566 31.14 -19.79 16.08
CA ALA A 566 31.61 -18.76 17.00
C ALA A 566 33.11 -18.51 16.76
N LYS A 567 33.44 -17.30 16.30
CA LYS A 567 34.74 -16.65 16.54
C LYS A 567 34.53 -15.14 16.64
N THR A 568 35.31 -14.51 17.50
CA THR A 568 34.98 -13.31 18.27
C THR A 568 35.93 -12.16 17.88
N ILE A 569 35.40 -10.99 17.47
CA ILE A 569 36.20 -9.75 17.24
C ILE A 569 36.03 -8.83 18.48
N PRO A 570 36.97 -7.94 18.88
CA PRO A 570 36.90 -7.17 20.14
C PRO A 570 36.07 -5.87 20.05
N LEU A 571 35.33 -5.54 21.11
CA LEU A 571 34.75 -4.19 21.33
C LEU A 571 35.80 -3.26 21.95
N ILE A 572 35.85 -2.01 21.48
CA ILE A 572 36.69 -0.97 22.09
C ILE A 572 35.88 -0.30 23.21
N LYS A 573 36.36 -0.41 24.46
CA LYS A 573 35.71 0.13 25.66
C LYS A 573 36.42 1.41 26.12
N GLY A 574 35.67 2.51 26.28
CA GLY A 574 36.11 3.65 27.08
C GLY A 574 35.76 3.39 28.55
N ALA A 575 36.75 3.25 29.42
CA ALA A 575 36.54 3.15 30.87
C ALA A 575 36.75 4.53 31.51
N ASP A 576 35.68 5.30 31.62
CA ASP A 576 35.62 6.56 32.39
C ASP A 576 34.36 6.53 33.29
N PRO A 577 34.43 6.97 34.56
CA PRO A 577 33.31 6.98 35.51
C PRO A 577 32.09 7.85 35.12
N SER A 578 32.14 8.56 33.99
CA SER A 578 30.99 9.18 33.32
C SER A 578 30.15 8.21 32.44
N ASP A 579 30.53 6.93 32.39
CA ASP A 579 29.94 5.78 31.67
C ASP A 579 28.64 6.07 30.89
N GLU A 580 28.79 6.67 29.71
CA GLU A 580 27.68 6.97 28.80
C GLU A 580 27.07 5.70 28.17
N ARG A 581 27.64 4.51 28.47
CA ARG A 581 27.31 3.20 27.89
C ARG A 581 27.46 3.19 26.37
N TYR A 582 28.47 3.91 25.91
CA TYR A 582 28.85 4.05 24.51
C TYR A 582 29.72 2.87 24.08
N VAL A 583 29.37 2.26 22.95
CA VAL A 583 30.13 1.17 22.34
C VAL A 583 30.34 1.50 20.88
N LEU A 584 31.60 1.59 20.47
CA LEU A 584 32.01 1.70 19.07
C LEU A 584 32.65 0.38 18.65
N GLY A 585 32.27 -0.11 17.47
CA GLY A 585 32.82 -1.34 16.93
C GLY A 585 32.76 -1.39 15.41
N VAL A 586 33.62 -2.23 14.85
CA VAL A 586 33.65 -2.54 13.42
C VAL A 586 32.52 -3.50 13.09
N VAL A 587 31.78 -3.21 12.03
CA VAL A 587 30.71 -4.07 11.52
C VAL A 587 31.22 -4.90 10.34
N LEU A 588 31.83 -4.25 9.35
CA LEU A 588 32.46 -4.88 8.18
C LEU A 588 33.70 -4.08 7.78
N GLU A 589 34.78 -4.78 7.46
CA GLU A 589 36.02 -4.21 6.96
C GLU A 589 36.22 -4.65 5.50
N PRO A 590 36.52 -3.73 4.57
CA PRO A 590 36.72 -4.08 3.17
C PRO A 590 38.01 -4.88 2.97
N GLU A 591 37.99 -5.81 2.02
CA GLU A 591 39.15 -6.60 1.59
C GLU A 591 39.77 -7.44 2.72
N VAL A 592 38.95 -7.78 3.72
CA VAL A 592 39.29 -8.68 4.82
C VAL A 592 38.35 -9.86 4.82
N VAL A 593 38.94 -11.03 4.99
CA VAL A 593 38.19 -12.25 5.24
C VAL A 593 37.53 -12.14 6.60
N ASP A 594 36.21 -12.09 6.62
CA ASP A 594 35.43 -12.00 7.84
C ASP A 594 35.30 -13.37 8.56
N ALA A 595 34.57 -13.40 9.66
CA ALA A 595 34.35 -14.63 10.43
C ALA A 595 33.57 -15.72 9.67
N GLN A 596 32.95 -15.39 8.54
CA GLN A 596 32.18 -16.26 7.67
C GLN A 596 33.02 -16.76 6.48
N GLY A 597 34.29 -16.34 6.40
CA GLY A 597 35.20 -16.65 5.30
C GLY A 597 34.91 -15.83 4.03
N ASP A 598 34.09 -14.78 4.14
CA ASP A 598 33.68 -13.94 3.03
C ASP A 598 34.56 -12.68 2.99
N ILE A 599 34.86 -12.19 1.79
CA ILE A 599 35.52 -10.90 1.56
C ILE A 599 34.50 -9.97 0.92
N TYR A 600 34.49 -8.70 1.36
CA TYR A 600 33.64 -7.66 0.78
C TYR A 600 34.51 -6.54 0.20
N SER A 601 34.16 -6.07 -0.98
CA SER A 601 34.76 -4.84 -1.54
C SER A 601 34.33 -3.60 -0.76
N ALA A 602 35.11 -2.52 -0.85
CA ALA A 602 34.76 -1.23 -0.23
C ALA A 602 33.38 -0.71 -0.67
N ASP A 603 32.97 -0.96 -1.90
CA ASP A 603 31.65 -0.57 -2.40
C ASP A 603 30.51 -1.40 -1.78
N GLU A 604 30.74 -2.70 -1.53
CA GLU A 604 29.76 -3.56 -0.85
C GLU A 604 29.60 -3.17 0.62
N VAL A 605 30.72 -2.89 1.31
CA VAL A 605 30.70 -2.38 2.69
C VAL A 605 29.96 -1.04 2.76
N ARG A 606 30.23 -0.12 1.83
CA ARG A 606 29.53 1.17 1.74
C ARG A 606 28.03 1.00 1.50
N GLN A 607 27.64 0.15 0.57
CA GLN A 607 26.24 -0.13 0.28
C GLN A 607 25.52 -0.77 1.47
N ALA A 608 26.19 -1.70 2.17
CA ALA A 608 25.66 -2.32 3.38
C ALA A 608 25.43 -1.31 4.50
N ALA A 609 26.41 -0.42 4.75
CA ALA A 609 26.30 0.64 5.75
C ALA A 609 25.15 1.61 5.46
N HIS A 610 25.01 2.04 4.21
CA HIS A 610 23.94 2.95 3.79
C HIS A 610 22.57 2.29 3.90
N ARG A 611 22.41 1.08 3.35
CA ARG A 611 21.15 0.34 3.39
C ARG A 611 20.71 0.04 4.82
N PHE A 612 21.65 -0.26 5.71
CA PHE A 612 21.35 -0.42 7.13
C PHE A 612 20.68 0.82 7.71
N MET A 613 21.21 2.03 7.43
CA MET A 613 20.63 3.28 7.92
C MET A 613 19.33 3.67 7.23
N GLU A 614 19.18 3.36 5.94
CA GLU A 614 17.98 3.67 5.15
C GLU A 614 16.79 2.77 5.49
N GLU A 615 17.03 1.48 5.73
CA GLU A 615 15.97 0.47 5.76
C GLU A 615 15.81 -0.22 7.13
N PHE A 616 16.87 -0.32 7.93
CA PHE A 616 16.88 -1.15 9.15
C PHE A 616 17.02 -0.35 10.45
N GLY A 617 18.15 0.33 10.66
CA GLY A 617 18.40 1.25 11.77
C GLY A 617 18.24 0.66 13.18
N GLY A 618 18.30 -0.67 13.32
CA GLY A 618 18.06 -1.37 14.58
C GLY A 618 18.90 -2.63 14.70
N LEU A 619 19.17 -3.05 15.94
CA LEU A 619 20.08 -4.15 16.25
C LEU A 619 19.33 -5.35 16.86
N GLY A 620 19.79 -6.55 16.51
CA GLY A 620 19.37 -7.80 17.13
C GLY A 620 20.39 -8.26 18.16
N LEU A 621 20.00 -9.20 19.03
CA LEU A 621 20.91 -9.88 19.96
C LEU A 621 21.01 -11.34 19.53
N MET A 622 22.23 -11.82 19.23
CA MET A 622 22.52 -13.24 18.94
C MET A 622 21.55 -13.88 17.93
N HIS A 623 21.26 -13.20 16.82
CA HIS A 623 20.33 -13.65 15.77
C HIS A 623 18.87 -13.91 16.20
N GLN A 624 18.46 -13.44 17.38
CA GLN A 624 17.06 -13.41 17.84
C GLN A 624 16.51 -11.97 17.84
N MET A 625 15.18 -11.85 17.90
CA MET A 625 14.38 -10.64 17.61
C MET A 625 14.93 -9.29 18.12
N ARG A 626 14.60 -8.23 17.35
CA ARG A 626 15.03 -6.82 17.52
C ARG A 626 14.98 -6.32 18.99
N VAL A 627 16.11 -5.89 19.53
CA VAL A 627 16.24 -5.26 20.87
C VAL A 627 16.13 -3.73 20.81
N ASN A 628 15.30 -3.21 19.90
CA ASN A 628 15.11 -1.76 19.66
C ASN A 628 14.55 -0.98 20.86
N GLY A 629 14.31 -1.61 22.02
CA GLY A 629 14.02 -0.94 23.30
C GLY A 629 15.25 -0.79 24.22
N GLN A 630 16.30 -1.58 23.99
CA GLN A 630 17.42 -1.78 24.91
C GLN A 630 18.76 -1.25 24.38
N VAL A 631 18.86 -0.97 23.07
CA VAL A 631 20.03 -0.39 22.41
C VAL A 631 19.59 0.74 21.46
N ARG A 632 20.39 1.78 21.32
CA ARG A 632 20.19 2.88 20.36
C ARG A 632 21.43 3.04 19.49
N VAL A 633 21.26 3.06 18.18
CA VAL A 633 22.33 3.50 17.27
C VAL A 633 22.49 5.00 17.44
N LEU A 634 23.72 5.45 17.70
CA LEU A 634 24.07 6.86 17.79
C LEU A 634 24.72 7.33 16.49
N GLU A 635 25.63 6.53 15.95
CA GLU A 635 26.42 6.88 14.76
C GLU A 635 26.63 5.63 13.90
N SER A 636 26.67 5.82 12.58
CA SER A 636 27.00 4.79 11.61
C SER A 636 27.73 5.49 10.46
N PHE A 637 29.00 5.18 10.26
CA PHE A 637 29.81 5.86 9.25
C PHE A 637 30.88 4.94 8.67
N LEU A 638 31.37 5.34 7.50
CA LEU A 638 32.51 4.70 6.85
C LEU A 638 33.77 5.49 7.20
N ALA A 639 34.83 4.78 7.60
CA ALA A 639 36.11 5.38 7.91
C ALA A 639 36.60 6.20 6.70
N PRO A 640 36.76 7.54 6.82
CA PRO A 640 37.09 8.38 5.68
C PRO A 640 38.57 8.28 5.28
N VAL A 641 39.42 7.86 6.22
CA VAL A 641 40.87 7.62 6.10
C VAL A 641 41.24 6.43 6.98
N ASP A 642 42.49 5.98 6.91
CA ASP A 642 43.04 5.06 7.90
C ASP A 642 43.28 5.83 9.21
N PHE A 643 42.86 5.27 10.34
CA PHE A 643 43.13 5.85 11.66
C PHE A 643 43.12 4.78 12.75
N ALA A 644 43.79 5.06 13.87
CA ALA A 644 43.78 4.17 15.02
C ALA A 644 42.76 4.62 16.06
N ILE A 645 42.08 3.66 16.69
CA ILE A 645 41.25 3.87 17.87
C ILE A 645 41.84 3.02 19.00
N GLY A 646 42.59 3.66 19.90
CA GLY A 646 43.42 2.95 20.87
C GLY A 646 44.49 2.11 20.15
N GLU A 647 44.53 0.81 20.44
CA GLU A 647 45.46 -0.15 19.81
C GLU A 647 44.92 -0.76 18.51
N ILE A 648 43.67 -0.46 18.11
CA ILE A 648 43.05 -1.02 16.92
C ILE A 648 43.22 -0.08 15.73
N THR A 649 43.88 -0.56 14.69
CA THR A 649 43.98 0.14 13.40
C THR A 649 42.70 -0.09 12.59
N VAL A 650 42.03 0.99 12.18
CA VAL A 650 40.85 0.97 11.32
C VAL A 650 41.21 1.53 9.94
N ARG A 651 41.02 0.73 8.89
CA ARG A 651 41.28 1.16 7.51
C ARG A 651 40.14 1.98 6.93
N LYS A 652 40.47 2.83 5.96
CA LYS A 652 39.55 3.60 5.14
C LYS A 652 38.52 2.67 4.49
N GLY A 653 37.26 3.08 4.52
CA GLY A 653 36.13 2.31 3.98
C GLY A 653 35.55 1.30 4.96
N THR A 654 36.18 1.05 6.12
CA THR A 654 35.60 0.23 7.19
C THR A 654 34.30 0.83 7.70
N TRP A 655 33.27 0.01 7.86
CA TRP A 655 32.03 0.43 8.47
C TRP A 655 32.10 0.32 9.99
N LEU A 656 32.01 1.48 10.65
CA LEU A 656 31.92 1.62 12.09
C LEU A 656 30.50 1.94 12.53
N LEU A 657 30.10 1.34 13.66
CA LEU A 657 28.81 1.58 14.29
C LEU A 657 28.98 1.91 15.76
N ALA A 658 28.40 3.04 16.17
CA ALA A 658 28.35 3.47 17.56
C ALA A 658 26.95 3.29 18.13
N VAL A 659 26.87 2.71 19.33
CA VAL A 659 25.60 2.45 20.01
C VAL A 659 25.65 2.87 21.48
N ARG A 660 24.48 3.25 22.00
CA ARG A 660 24.22 3.38 23.42
C ARG A 660 23.46 2.18 23.94
N ILE A 661 23.98 1.51 24.96
CA ILE A 661 23.30 0.40 25.62
C ILE A 661 22.41 0.95 26.74
N LEU A 662 21.09 0.87 26.55
CA LEU A 662 20.11 1.37 27.53
C LEU A 662 19.80 0.35 28.64
N SER A 663 20.00 -0.95 28.37
CA SER A 663 19.72 -2.04 29.33
C SER A 663 20.91 -2.32 30.25
N ASP A 664 20.69 -2.33 31.56
CA ASP A 664 21.71 -2.67 32.57
C ASP A 664 22.27 -4.08 32.38
N ALA A 665 21.39 -5.04 32.03
CA ALA A 665 21.77 -6.44 31.84
C ALA A 665 22.66 -6.62 30.60
N LEU A 666 22.34 -5.94 29.49
CA LEU A 666 23.19 -5.96 28.30
C LEU A 666 24.51 -5.22 28.53
N TRP A 667 24.46 -4.12 29.29
CA TRP A 667 25.67 -3.37 29.64
C TRP A 667 26.62 -4.19 30.51
N ALA A 668 26.10 -4.97 31.46
CA ALA A 668 26.91 -5.90 32.24
C ALA A 668 27.60 -6.96 31.37
N GLN A 669 26.90 -7.50 30.36
CA GLN A 669 27.47 -8.49 29.43
C GLN A 669 28.53 -7.88 28.49
N VAL A 670 28.33 -6.64 28.05
CA VAL A 670 29.37 -5.90 27.30
C VAL A 670 30.59 -5.68 28.19
N ARG A 671 30.40 -5.22 29.43
CA ARG A 671 31.51 -4.97 30.37
C ARG A 671 32.27 -6.24 30.73
N SER A 672 31.59 -7.36 30.96
CA SER A 672 32.23 -8.65 31.22
C SER A 672 32.92 -9.27 30.00
N GLY A 673 32.68 -8.73 28.79
CA GLY A 673 33.21 -9.29 27.54
C GLY A 673 32.44 -10.50 27.02
N ALA A 674 31.25 -10.77 27.54
CA ALA A 674 30.35 -11.81 27.00
C ALA A 674 29.74 -11.41 25.65
N LEU A 675 29.58 -10.11 25.40
CA LEU A 675 29.26 -9.55 24.08
C LEU A 675 30.49 -8.81 23.54
N THR A 676 30.89 -9.16 22.33
CA THR A 676 32.19 -8.75 21.77
C THR A 676 32.10 -8.15 20.37
N GLY A 677 31.00 -8.32 19.65
CA GLY A 677 30.87 -7.78 18.29
C GLY A 677 29.43 -7.50 17.90
N PHE A 678 29.27 -6.80 16.77
CA PHE A 678 27.96 -6.55 16.19
C PHE A 678 27.58 -7.67 15.21
N SER A 679 26.33 -8.12 15.28
CA SER A 679 25.75 -9.00 14.28
C SER A 679 24.64 -8.24 13.55
N ILE A 680 24.94 -7.83 12.32
CA ILE A 680 23.94 -7.25 11.42
C ILE A 680 23.23 -8.38 10.69
N GLY A 681 21.98 -8.66 11.06
CA GLY A 681 21.18 -9.64 10.32
C GLY A 681 21.01 -9.20 8.86
N GLY A 682 21.49 -10.01 7.92
CA GLY A 682 21.47 -9.73 6.49
C GLY A 682 21.44 -11.01 5.66
N SER A 683 21.21 -10.89 4.35
CA SER A 683 21.33 -11.99 3.39
C SER A 683 22.34 -11.58 2.34
N ALA A 684 23.49 -12.26 2.29
CA ALA A 684 24.50 -12.10 1.25
C ALA A 684 24.40 -13.25 0.24
N ARG A 685 24.85 -13.02 -1.00
CA ARG A 685 25.06 -14.06 -2.00
C ARG A 685 26.56 -14.28 -2.10
N ARG A 686 27.04 -15.47 -1.75
CA ARG A 686 28.44 -15.84 -1.99
C ARG A 686 28.66 -16.07 -3.48
N VAL A 687 29.75 -15.53 -3.99
CA VAL A 687 30.27 -15.82 -5.33
C VAL A 687 31.71 -16.31 -5.09
N PRO A 688 32.16 -17.41 -5.72
CA PRO A 688 33.56 -17.80 -5.64
C PRO A 688 34.42 -16.62 -6.09
N ASP A 689 35.47 -16.32 -5.32
CA ASP A 689 36.49 -15.41 -5.79
C ASP A 689 37.22 -16.12 -6.94
N ASP A 690 37.22 -15.53 -8.13
CA ASP A 690 38.03 -16.03 -9.24
C ASP A 690 39.49 -15.75 -8.84
N ALA A 691 40.08 -16.66 -8.06
CA ALA A 691 41.50 -16.63 -7.79
C ALA A 691 42.20 -16.67 -9.15
N SER A 692 42.77 -15.53 -9.52
CA SER A 692 43.69 -15.41 -10.62
C SER A 692 44.72 -16.53 -10.52
N ASP A 693 44.92 -17.22 -11.64
CA ASP A 693 46.16 -17.92 -11.95
C ASP A 693 47.33 -17.01 -11.56
N ASN A 694 47.89 -17.26 -10.39
CA ASN A 694 49.16 -16.71 -9.96
C ASN A 694 49.95 -17.86 -9.30
N ASP A 695 50.07 -18.96 -10.05
CA ASP A 695 51.13 -19.93 -9.85
C ASP A 695 52.43 -19.35 -10.42
N SER A 696 53.14 -18.57 -9.60
CA SER A 696 54.49 -18.08 -9.90
C SER A 696 55.54 -19.18 -9.70
N SER A 697 55.36 -20.35 -10.33
CA SER A 697 56.33 -21.46 -10.29
C SER A 697 56.52 -22.18 -11.63
N ARG A 698 56.55 -21.45 -12.75
CA ARG A 698 57.09 -21.99 -14.01
C ARG A 698 58.26 -21.15 -14.53
N ALA A 699 59.45 -21.73 -14.41
CA ALA A 699 60.67 -21.25 -15.04
C ALA A 699 60.52 -21.14 -16.57
N PRO A 700 61.16 -20.17 -17.23
CA PRO A 700 61.06 -19.99 -18.67
C PRO A 700 61.80 -21.13 -19.39
N LYS A 701 61.10 -21.82 -20.30
CA LYS A 701 61.78 -22.56 -21.37
C LYS A 701 62.08 -21.60 -22.50
N GLU A 702 63.37 -21.52 -22.82
CA GLU A 702 63.94 -20.78 -23.95
C GLU A 702 63.35 -21.18 -25.31
N PRO A 703 63.45 -20.30 -26.32
CA PRO A 703 62.83 -20.49 -27.61
C PRO A 703 63.67 -21.37 -28.55
N ALA A 704 63.00 -22.21 -29.33
CA ALA A 704 63.48 -22.75 -30.60
C ALA A 704 62.29 -22.86 -31.57
#